data_AF-A0A7S4QQ64-F1
#
_entry.id   AF-A0A7S4QQ64-F1
#
_cell.length_a   1.000
_cell.length_b   1.000
_cell.length_c   1.000
_cell.angle_alpha   90.00
_cell.angle_beta   90.00
_cell.angle_gamma   90.00
#
_symmetry.space_group_name_H-M   'P 1'
#
loop_
_entity.id
_entity.type
_entity.pdbx_description
1 polymer ?
#
loop_
_entity_poly.entity_id
_entity_poly.type
_entity_poly.pdbx_seq_one_letter_code
_entity_poly.pdbx_strand_id
1 'polypeptide(L)'
;MTVSSSSLPEYKLKGDDSENNVLSSNLSGPSISFLSPVNHCLQRERKIRQKSTRLGQSRSSGVLQHLLILAMLPFLFLSAFGTADATKVREFDCDPCIDRPSYTIHVIAHGVKDDPFWQRMEAASVQSAMDMRVTLIYDLYDTYDPEQMADDIIATATSSTPPDALIVTIPSEIVEDAIVEALKHVPVFGFNSGYDIAERLGVLGFVAMDEYIGGKEAAKEFMRLTDANMTGALYVNHERGNSALLARRQGYEDALKEVSSDTLVDELEIDPTMEDIQSYLDSALINCSSYESILLGGNRFLEEVSSALQSNGCSSDDTLFGSFDTGAATYAQIATGKLAFTVSQQSHLQAALSVVFAATYATTGKRLARSSEGEFGVWLSGPQIINLRNLPTDTLQTCEASAFPVCPNEMDPDGVSPSACKCQDRSEIVIGGVLHGVTTDPFWDIVFAQARQAADDLGITLRLDRLEPQPSEEIWHAKMASKMINLCNEGVDGLFVTIPSENVVRAIEECQNLNVPVMSVNTGAELSQKLGLIHHISQLEYTAGFGAGKRLIENGMSEGFCLNPEAGNTALVERCKGFEDALAENSIPYLGMISVPLDNEALFTANVEQAIDREGDWDGLGVLTVGASVVSALLSLKERRPALLIGTFDTPDALFQGLEEGTILFGIDQNPFVQGYMPVWLLTLLSHTKQHLQNNFIETGPSYVDESPSEALQVCVLNDFEVCPRPVQENKNQLTRIRPLGLALAAVSLALSTFFGVWVWLNMNRSCIKKSQPLFLGMICIGTFLMASTIIPLGIDDSIVSPDACSRACMAAPWIFSIGFTTAFTALFCKIWRINILMTSSQSFRRVNVTAMDVMKPFAILLTLNVIFLLVWTIVDPMEWERNITSSSADSRSSYGICVLGRSGVSTAMISCLLVVGFCVIVLANYQAYKARRISVEFSESKYVAMCMVVMLQVLLIGIPLSVLVSEDPVPRYFVMTAIIFILTMSLLLLIFVPKMHFVNDEKKGRRKTNSTNVSGLRIVKNPHHQSGLSKKQVNDLENVFKEAETYIGDTTELETLLTKAGINIQKTTLSRFSAAWMSSQVNRQGTQLNAGSEGAGSQCNEPEEEEEEE
;
A
#
# COMPACT_ATOMS: atom_id res chain seq x y z
N MET A 1 48.51 -27.23 -39.98
CA MET A 1 48.74 -28.59 -40.53
C MET A 1 47.45 -29.39 -40.39
N THR A 2 47.35 -30.60 -40.95
CA THR A 2 46.08 -31.18 -41.43
C THR A 2 45.49 -32.33 -40.61
N VAL A 3 44.16 -32.25 -40.36
CA VAL A 3 43.15 -33.32 -40.49
C VAL A 3 43.23 -34.58 -39.59
N SER A 4 42.19 -34.80 -38.77
CA SER A 4 41.25 -35.94 -38.92
C SER A 4 40.04 -35.82 -37.96
N SER A 5 38.98 -36.62 -38.21
CA SER A 5 37.65 -36.54 -37.59
C SER A 5 37.19 -37.89 -37.01
N SER A 6 35.91 -38.02 -36.60
CA SER A 6 35.17 -39.19 -36.04
C SER A 6 35.08 -39.29 -34.50
N SER A 7 34.01 -39.80 -33.87
CA SER A 7 32.62 -40.08 -34.31
C SER A 7 31.69 -40.38 -33.12
N LEU A 8 30.37 -40.22 -33.30
CA LEU A 8 29.30 -40.65 -32.38
C LEU A 8 29.25 -42.19 -32.17
N PRO A 9 28.69 -42.66 -31.04
CA PRO A 9 28.13 -44.00 -30.89
C PRO A 9 26.59 -44.00 -30.81
N GLU A 10 25.93 -44.79 -31.66
CA GLU A 10 24.51 -45.15 -31.48
C GLU A 10 24.34 -46.17 -30.33
N TYR A 11 23.15 -46.23 -29.74
CA TYR A 11 22.71 -47.40 -28.95
C TYR A 11 21.27 -47.79 -29.28
N LYS A 12 21.05 -49.02 -29.77
CA LYS A 12 19.72 -49.54 -30.08
C LYS A 12 19.69 -51.07 -30.11
N LEU A 13 18.61 -51.65 -29.56
CA LEU A 13 17.89 -52.88 -29.96
C LEU A 13 17.60 -53.93 -28.86
N LYS A 14 16.35 -54.46 -28.97
CA LYS A 14 15.66 -55.60 -28.31
C LYS A 14 14.77 -55.23 -27.11
N GLY A 15 13.45 -55.47 -27.11
CA GLY A 15 12.53 -55.91 -28.17
C GLY A 15 12.03 -57.36 -28.03
N ASP A 16 10.70 -57.54 -27.96
CA ASP A 16 9.98 -58.81 -28.17
C ASP A 16 8.51 -58.56 -28.59
N ASP A 17 7.96 -59.51 -29.34
CA ASP A 17 6.83 -59.51 -30.28
C ASP A 17 5.36 -59.27 -29.80
N SER A 18 4.55 -58.71 -30.72
CA SER A 18 3.14 -59.09 -31.06
C SER A 18 1.97 -58.85 -30.06
N GLU A 19 0.69 -58.70 -30.45
CA GLU A 19 -0.04 -58.95 -31.72
C GLU A 19 -0.96 -57.76 -32.13
N ASN A 20 -1.48 -57.79 -33.38
CA ASN A 20 -2.56 -56.92 -33.84
C ASN A 20 -3.95 -57.40 -33.37
N ASN A 21 -4.89 -56.47 -33.17
CA ASN A 21 -6.27 -56.71 -33.61
C ASN A 21 -7.03 -55.42 -33.97
N VAL A 22 -7.81 -55.51 -35.04
CA VAL A 22 -8.63 -54.41 -35.59
C VAL A 22 -10.10 -54.73 -35.36
N LEU A 23 -10.90 -53.74 -34.94
CA LEU A 23 -12.31 -53.65 -35.35
C LEU A 23 -12.85 -52.22 -35.19
N SER A 24 -13.89 -51.90 -35.94
CA SER A 24 -14.26 -50.52 -36.28
C SER A 24 -15.77 -50.26 -36.23
N SER A 25 -16.14 -49.01 -36.55
CA SER A 25 -17.46 -48.53 -37.01
C SER A 25 -18.52 -48.09 -35.97
N ASN A 26 -18.69 -46.75 -35.93
CA ASN A 26 -19.91 -45.99 -36.27
C ASN A 26 -21.29 -46.52 -35.82
N LEU A 27 -22.12 -45.65 -35.21
CA LEU A 27 -23.26 -45.02 -35.92
C LEU A 27 -24.07 -43.99 -35.08
N SER A 28 -24.40 -42.87 -35.74
CA SER A 28 -25.62 -42.02 -35.61
C SER A 28 -26.22 -41.61 -34.24
N GLY A 29 -26.42 -40.30 -34.05
CA GLY A 29 -27.55 -39.74 -33.25
C GLY A 29 -28.86 -39.65 -34.08
N PRO A 30 -29.77 -38.68 -33.87
CA PRO A 30 -29.74 -37.59 -32.87
C PRO A 30 -31.10 -37.24 -32.17
N SER A 31 -31.01 -36.29 -31.22
CA SER A 31 -31.97 -35.19 -30.91
C SER A 31 -33.37 -35.40 -30.28
N ILE A 32 -33.89 -34.25 -29.80
CA ILE A 32 -35.26 -33.88 -29.35
C ILE A 32 -35.55 -34.01 -27.84
N SER A 33 -36.27 -32.99 -27.34
CA SER A 33 -36.53 -32.62 -25.94
C SER A 33 -37.96 -32.96 -25.46
N PHE A 34 -38.25 -32.80 -24.16
CA PHE A 34 -39.29 -31.88 -23.63
C PHE A 34 -39.33 -31.83 -22.07
N LEU A 35 -40.15 -30.93 -21.52
CA LEU A 35 -40.20 -30.52 -20.09
C LEU A 35 -40.82 -31.53 -19.10
N SER A 36 -40.38 -31.44 -17.82
CA SER A 36 -41.16 -31.21 -16.56
C SER A 36 -42.64 -31.70 -16.49
N PRO A 37 -43.15 -32.30 -15.38
CA PRO A 37 -43.10 -31.65 -14.05
C PRO A 37 -43.14 -32.54 -12.76
N VAL A 38 -43.35 -31.85 -11.63
CA VAL A 38 -43.21 -32.24 -10.21
C VAL A 38 -44.50 -32.85 -9.58
N ASN A 39 -44.33 -33.72 -8.55
CA ASN A 39 -44.96 -33.70 -7.18
C ASN A 39 -45.55 -35.02 -6.58
N HIS A 40 -45.65 -35.03 -5.23
CA HIS A 40 -46.54 -35.80 -4.32
C HIS A 40 -46.21 -37.22 -3.72
N CYS A 41 -45.78 -37.19 -2.43
CA CYS A 41 -46.50 -37.68 -1.22
C CYS A 41 -46.50 -39.14 -0.64
N LEU A 42 -46.37 -39.19 0.72
CA LEU A 42 -47.10 -39.99 1.75
C LEU A 42 -46.53 -41.28 2.43
N GLN A 43 -46.53 -41.25 3.79
CA GLN A 43 -46.75 -42.35 4.78
C GLN A 43 -45.68 -43.48 4.90
N ARG A 44 -45.52 -44.27 5.98
CA ARG A 44 -45.94 -44.30 7.43
C ARG A 44 -45.11 -45.39 8.16
N GLU A 45 -44.92 -45.32 9.50
CA GLU A 45 -45.32 -46.39 10.47
C GLU A 45 -45.05 -46.08 11.98
N ARG A 46 -45.16 -47.06 12.90
CA ARG A 46 -45.43 -46.83 14.35
C ARG A 46 -44.96 -47.91 15.36
N LYS A 47 -44.38 -47.43 16.48
CA LYS A 47 -44.56 -47.84 17.92
C LYS A 47 -44.03 -49.19 18.47
N ILE A 48 -43.41 -49.09 19.66
CA ILE A 48 -43.44 -50.07 20.77
C ILE A 48 -43.86 -49.36 22.10
N ARG A 49 -44.09 -50.10 23.20
CA ARG A 49 -44.67 -49.71 24.52
C ARG A 49 -43.75 -50.13 25.69
N GLN A 50 -43.78 -49.63 26.95
CA GLN A 50 -44.34 -48.43 27.66
C GLN A 50 -43.39 -48.19 28.90
N LYS A 51 -43.66 -47.92 30.20
CA LYS A 51 -44.85 -47.77 31.10
C LYS A 51 -44.44 -47.18 32.49
N SER A 52 -45.12 -46.12 32.99
CA SER A 52 -45.16 -45.71 34.44
C SER A 52 -43.86 -45.18 35.12
N THR A 53 -43.83 -44.36 36.20
CA THR A 53 -44.83 -43.44 36.86
C THR A 53 -44.13 -42.31 37.67
N ARG A 54 -44.89 -41.27 38.07
CA ARG A 54 -44.54 -40.05 38.84
C ARG A 54 -43.67 -40.24 40.12
N LEU A 55 -42.77 -39.29 40.41
CA LEU A 55 -42.78 -38.32 41.55
C LEU A 55 -41.40 -37.65 41.80
N GLY A 56 -41.37 -36.48 42.46
CA GLY A 56 -40.20 -36.02 43.26
C GLY A 56 -39.48 -34.74 42.80
N GLN A 57 -39.37 -33.77 43.72
CA GLN A 57 -38.64 -32.50 43.58
C GLN A 57 -37.11 -32.68 43.65
N SER A 58 -36.30 -31.82 42.98
CA SER A 58 -35.42 -30.83 43.67
C SER A 58 -34.35 -30.16 42.77
N ARG A 59 -34.25 -28.82 42.89
CA ARG A 59 -33.10 -27.89 42.75
C ARG A 59 -31.88 -28.16 41.82
N SER A 60 -31.62 -27.10 41.02
CA SER A 60 -30.37 -26.32 40.87
C SER A 60 -29.27 -26.72 39.86
N SER A 61 -28.51 -25.69 39.45
CA SER A 61 -27.31 -25.64 38.58
C SER A 61 -27.43 -26.26 37.18
N GLY A 62 -27.43 -25.40 36.14
CA GLY A 62 -27.44 -25.85 34.73
C GLY A 62 -27.61 -24.75 33.67
N VAL A 63 -27.21 -23.50 33.94
CA VAL A 63 -27.41 -22.34 33.03
C VAL A 63 -26.10 -21.79 32.46
N LEU A 64 -24.95 -22.39 32.81
CA LEU A 64 -23.61 -21.93 32.41
C LEU A 64 -22.95 -22.81 31.33
N GLN A 65 -23.76 -23.52 30.53
CA GLN A 65 -23.26 -24.52 29.55
C GLN A 65 -23.95 -24.45 28.17
N HIS A 66 -24.65 -23.35 27.88
CA HIS A 66 -25.29 -23.06 26.57
C HIS A 66 -24.89 -21.69 26.00
N LEU A 67 -23.74 -21.14 26.44
CA LEU A 67 -23.21 -19.83 26.04
C LEU A 67 -21.87 -19.93 25.28
N LEU A 68 -21.49 -21.13 24.81
CA LEU A 68 -20.19 -21.43 24.19
C LEU A 68 -20.31 -22.25 22.88
N ILE A 69 -21.51 -22.45 22.34
CA ILE A 69 -21.75 -23.25 21.12
C ILE A 69 -22.58 -22.42 20.12
N LEU A 70 -22.08 -21.22 19.81
CA LEU A 70 -22.67 -20.30 18.82
C LEU A 70 -21.60 -19.39 18.16
N ALA A 71 -20.33 -19.82 18.18
CA ALA A 71 -19.16 -19.04 17.75
C ALA A 71 -18.27 -19.77 16.72
N MET A 72 -18.81 -20.79 16.04
CA MET A 72 -18.10 -21.60 15.03
C MET A 72 -19.04 -21.98 13.86
N LEU A 73 -19.53 -20.97 13.13
CA LEU A 73 -20.30 -21.14 11.88
C LEU A 73 -19.95 -20.01 10.89
N PRO A 74 -18.72 -19.99 10.38
CA PRO A 74 -18.54 -19.89 8.93
C PRO A 74 -17.31 -20.69 8.44
N PHE A 75 -17.48 -21.95 8.04
CA PHE A 75 -16.38 -22.77 7.48
C PHE A 75 -16.84 -23.89 6.52
N LEU A 76 -17.93 -23.68 5.77
CA LEU A 76 -18.44 -24.63 4.77
C LEU A 76 -18.98 -23.90 3.53
N PHE A 77 -18.12 -23.20 2.79
CA PHE A 77 -18.43 -22.65 1.46
C PHE A 77 -17.15 -22.42 0.61
N LEU A 78 -16.37 -23.49 0.41
CA LEU A 78 -15.20 -23.50 -0.49
C LEU A 78 -14.89 -24.94 -0.91
N SER A 79 -15.33 -25.35 -2.12
CA SER A 79 -14.99 -26.60 -2.82
C SER A 79 -15.72 -26.65 -4.17
N ALA A 80 -15.49 -25.63 -5.01
CA ALA A 80 -16.09 -25.51 -6.34
C ALA A 80 -15.16 -24.77 -7.32
N PHE A 81 -13.87 -25.12 -7.30
CA PHE A 81 -12.91 -24.73 -8.33
C PHE A 81 -12.54 -25.98 -9.14
N GLY A 82 -12.51 -25.84 -10.46
CA GLY A 82 -12.16 -26.91 -11.38
C GLY A 82 -10.64 -27.12 -11.44
N THR A 83 -10.21 -28.33 -11.72
CA THR A 83 -8.83 -28.63 -12.10
C THR A 83 -8.57 -28.09 -13.50
N ALA A 84 -7.83 -26.98 -13.60
CA ALA A 84 -7.22 -26.55 -14.86
C ALA A 84 -6.06 -27.49 -15.23
N ASP A 85 -5.73 -27.57 -16.52
CA ASP A 85 -4.69 -28.47 -17.03
C ASP A 85 -3.33 -27.75 -17.02
N ALA A 86 -2.45 -28.15 -16.11
CA ALA A 86 -1.27 -27.35 -15.68
C ALA A 86 -0.06 -27.48 -16.64
N THR A 87 -0.30 -27.39 -17.96
CA THR A 87 0.75 -27.59 -18.99
C THR A 87 0.66 -26.66 -20.20
N LYS A 88 -0.27 -25.69 -20.23
CA LYS A 88 -0.33 -24.69 -21.30
C LYS A 88 0.26 -23.36 -20.83
N VAL A 89 1.24 -22.84 -21.57
CA VAL A 89 1.64 -21.42 -21.49
C VAL A 89 0.38 -20.57 -21.70
N ARG A 90 0.24 -19.49 -20.92
CA ARG A 90 -0.89 -18.58 -21.03
C ARG A 90 -0.92 -17.97 -22.43
N GLU A 91 -2.03 -18.17 -23.12
CA GLU A 91 -2.30 -17.56 -24.41
C GLU A 91 -2.65 -16.08 -24.15
N PHE A 92 -2.03 -15.16 -24.88
CA PHE A 92 -2.25 -13.72 -24.70
C PHE A 92 -3.73 -13.38 -24.93
N ASP A 93 -4.29 -12.46 -24.15
CA ASP A 93 -5.66 -11.99 -24.32
C ASP A 93 -5.67 -10.47 -24.45
N CYS A 94 -6.25 -9.99 -25.56
CA CYS A 94 -6.23 -8.61 -26.01
C CYS A 94 -7.62 -8.18 -26.54
N ASP A 95 -8.68 -8.97 -26.35
CA ASP A 95 -10.06 -8.62 -26.74
C ASP A 95 -10.95 -8.40 -25.50
N PRO A 96 -11.33 -7.15 -25.16
CA PRO A 96 -11.11 -5.92 -25.92
C PRO A 96 -9.77 -5.21 -25.62
N CYS A 97 -9.04 -5.65 -24.58
CA CYS A 97 -7.80 -5.02 -24.11
C CYS A 97 -7.03 -5.94 -23.15
N ILE A 98 -5.76 -5.66 -22.89
CA ILE A 98 -4.91 -6.42 -21.97
C ILE A 98 -5.29 -6.09 -20.51
N ASP A 99 -5.89 -7.05 -19.79
CA ASP A 99 -6.18 -6.96 -18.35
C ASP A 99 -4.95 -7.28 -17.50
N ARG A 100 -3.96 -6.37 -17.50
CA ARG A 100 -2.69 -6.54 -16.75
C ARG A 100 -2.83 -6.95 -15.27
N PRO A 101 -3.83 -6.50 -14.49
CA PRO A 101 -4.04 -6.95 -13.11
C PRO A 101 -4.20 -8.47 -12.93
N SER A 102 -4.60 -9.18 -13.99
CA SER A 102 -4.73 -10.64 -14.00
C SER A 102 -3.41 -11.40 -14.20
N TYR A 103 -2.28 -10.70 -14.34
CA TYR A 103 -0.94 -11.28 -14.49
C TYR A 103 -0.14 -11.17 -13.19
N THR A 104 0.62 -12.21 -12.87
CA THR A 104 1.43 -12.34 -11.65
C THR A 104 2.92 -12.45 -12.00
N ILE A 105 3.73 -11.55 -11.44
CA ILE A 105 5.18 -11.58 -11.48
C ILE A 105 5.69 -11.97 -10.09
N HIS A 106 6.67 -12.87 -10.02
CA HIS A 106 7.27 -13.31 -8.75
C HIS A 106 8.75 -12.97 -8.73
N VAL A 107 9.26 -12.37 -7.66
CA VAL A 107 10.68 -12.09 -7.42
C VAL A 107 11.20 -12.97 -6.28
N ILE A 108 12.29 -13.70 -6.51
CA ILE A 108 13.00 -14.46 -5.48
C ILE A 108 14.47 -14.01 -5.51
N ALA A 109 14.93 -13.37 -4.43
CA ALA A 109 16.26 -12.77 -4.36
C ALA A 109 17.03 -13.23 -3.11
N HIS A 110 18.36 -13.31 -3.21
CA HIS A 110 19.24 -13.70 -2.09
C HIS A 110 19.33 -12.67 -0.95
N GLY A 111 18.46 -11.66 -0.96
CA GLY A 111 18.41 -10.61 0.05
C GLY A 111 17.79 -11.05 1.37
N VAL A 112 18.16 -10.34 2.44
CA VAL A 112 17.57 -10.51 3.78
C VAL A 112 16.76 -9.28 4.20
N LYS A 113 15.66 -9.51 4.94
CA LYS A 113 14.68 -8.46 5.30
C LYS A 113 15.25 -7.31 6.12
N ASP A 114 16.26 -7.56 6.94
CA ASP A 114 16.88 -6.54 7.80
C ASP A 114 17.94 -5.69 7.07
N ASP A 115 18.20 -5.95 5.78
CA ASP A 115 19.17 -5.20 4.98
C ASP A 115 18.51 -4.00 4.26
N PRO A 116 18.94 -2.74 4.54
CA PRO A 116 18.40 -1.55 3.90
C PRO A 116 18.59 -1.51 2.38
N PHE A 117 19.54 -2.23 1.79
CA PHE A 117 19.67 -2.35 0.33
C PHE A 117 18.47 -3.12 -0.23
N TRP A 118 18.17 -4.30 0.32
CA TRP A 118 17.13 -5.19 -0.17
C TRP A 118 15.72 -4.66 0.08
N GLN A 119 15.49 -3.95 1.19
CA GLN A 119 14.25 -3.19 1.43
C GLN A 119 13.97 -2.14 0.32
N ARG A 120 15.03 -1.51 -0.23
CA ARG A 120 14.88 -0.56 -1.35
C ARG A 120 14.64 -1.26 -2.69
N MET A 121 15.21 -2.45 -2.89
CA MET A 121 14.93 -3.29 -4.07
C MET A 121 13.45 -3.70 -4.09
N GLU A 122 12.94 -4.22 -2.96
CA GLU A 122 11.54 -4.59 -2.79
C GLU A 122 10.60 -3.40 -3.08
N ALA A 123 10.83 -2.26 -2.43
CA ALA A 123 9.99 -1.07 -2.61
C ALA A 123 9.99 -0.53 -4.06
N ALA A 124 11.14 -0.55 -4.73
CA ALA A 124 11.27 -0.13 -6.13
C ALA A 124 10.55 -1.10 -7.10
N SER A 125 10.67 -2.40 -6.86
CA SER A 125 9.94 -3.43 -7.61
C SER A 125 8.44 -3.33 -7.39
N VAL A 126 7.98 -3.12 -6.16
CA VAL A 126 6.56 -2.92 -5.80
C VAL A 126 5.98 -1.68 -6.50
N GLN A 127 6.67 -0.53 -6.47
CA GLN A 127 6.24 0.67 -7.19
C GLN A 127 6.13 0.39 -8.69
N SER A 128 7.12 -0.26 -9.29
CA SER A 128 7.14 -0.56 -10.73
C SER A 128 6.07 -1.56 -11.13
N ALA A 129 5.70 -2.50 -10.26
CA ALA A 129 4.56 -3.40 -10.49
C ALA A 129 3.21 -2.67 -10.43
N MET A 130 3.06 -1.69 -9.52
CA MET A 130 1.87 -0.82 -9.48
C MET A 130 1.76 0.04 -10.74
N ASP A 131 2.86 0.64 -11.19
CA ASP A 131 2.96 1.40 -12.44
C ASP A 131 2.56 0.53 -13.65
N MET A 132 3.13 -0.69 -13.73
CA MET A 132 2.80 -1.69 -14.75
C MET A 132 1.40 -2.30 -14.60
N ARG A 133 0.70 -2.12 -13.47
CA ARG A 133 -0.60 -2.70 -13.11
C ARG A 133 -0.62 -4.23 -13.04
N VAL A 134 0.47 -4.87 -12.63
CA VAL A 134 0.57 -6.34 -12.46
C VAL A 134 0.58 -6.72 -10.99
N THR A 135 0.16 -7.95 -10.67
CA THR A 135 0.33 -8.52 -9.32
C THR A 135 1.80 -8.87 -9.11
N LEU A 136 2.40 -8.41 -8.01
CA LEU A 136 3.77 -8.77 -7.62
C LEU A 136 3.75 -9.63 -6.35
N ILE A 137 4.57 -10.68 -6.36
CA ILE A 137 5.04 -11.39 -5.16
C ILE A 137 6.55 -11.14 -5.08
N TYR A 138 7.06 -10.80 -3.90
CA TYR A 138 8.49 -10.56 -3.67
C TYR A 138 8.90 -11.30 -2.39
N ASP A 139 9.85 -12.22 -2.50
CA ASP A 139 10.38 -12.97 -1.36
C ASP A 139 11.78 -12.47 -0.95
N LEU A 140 11.92 -12.23 0.35
CA LEU A 140 13.19 -11.98 1.05
C LEU A 140 13.33 -12.95 2.22
N TYR A 141 14.56 -13.30 2.57
CA TYR A 141 14.85 -14.27 3.62
C TYR A 141 15.04 -13.60 5.00
N ASP A 142 14.86 -14.34 6.09
CA ASP A 142 15.29 -13.89 7.42
C ASP A 142 16.82 -14.09 7.54
N THR A 143 17.32 -15.20 6.99
CA THR A 143 18.73 -15.53 6.78
C THR A 143 18.84 -16.21 5.42
N TYR A 144 19.74 -15.75 4.55
CA TYR A 144 19.93 -16.33 3.22
C TYR A 144 20.59 -17.72 3.29
N ASP A 145 20.06 -18.66 2.51
CA ASP A 145 20.57 -20.03 2.31
C ASP A 145 20.40 -20.39 0.81
N PRO A 146 21.49 -20.75 0.08
CA PRO A 146 21.41 -21.11 -1.34
C PRO A 146 20.63 -22.41 -1.61
N GLU A 147 20.62 -23.38 -0.69
CA GLU A 147 19.84 -24.61 -0.86
C GLU A 147 18.34 -24.30 -0.74
N GLN A 148 17.95 -23.45 0.23
CA GLN A 148 16.56 -22.99 0.34
C GLN A 148 16.13 -22.19 -0.89
N MET A 149 16.95 -21.25 -1.36
CA MET A 149 16.59 -20.41 -2.52
C MET A 149 16.39 -21.25 -3.80
N ALA A 150 17.19 -22.29 -3.99
CA ALA A 150 17.04 -23.23 -5.10
C ALA A 150 15.71 -24.03 -5.01
N ASP A 151 15.37 -24.55 -3.82
CA ASP A 151 14.10 -25.24 -3.59
C ASP A 151 12.88 -24.30 -3.81
N ASP A 152 12.93 -23.06 -3.32
CA ASP A 152 11.86 -22.07 -3.47
C ASP A 152 11.63 -21.67 -4.95
N ILE A 153 12.69 -21.54 -5.74
CA ILE A 153 12.63 -21.30 -7.20
C ILE A 153 11.92 -22.46 -7.92
N ILE A 154 12.33 -23.70 -7.65
CA ILE A 154 11.75 -24.89 -8.28
C ILE A 154 10.28 -25.06 -7.84
N ALA A 155 9.99 -24.89 -6.54
CA ALA A 155 8.64 -25.01 -6.00
C ALA A 155 7.67 -23.96 -6.58
N THR A 156 8.15 -22.73 -6.81
CA THR A 156 7.37 -21.66 -7.44
C THR A 156 7.06 -21.97 -8.90
N ALA A 157 8.09 -22.31 -9.70
CA ALA A 157 7.97 -22.61 -11.12
C ALA A 157 7.14 -23.88 -11.41
N THR A 158 7.19 -24.89 -10.53
CA THR A 158 6.45 -26.16 -10.67
C THR A 158 5.12 -26.20 -9.91
N SER A 159 4.68 -25.07 -9.34
CA SER A 159 3.43 -24.97 -8.59
C SER A 159 2.18 -25.22 -9.46
N SER A 160 1.02 -25.43 -8.83
CA SER A 160 -0.26 -25.62 -9.53
C SER A 160 -0.80 -24.36 -10.23
N THR A 161 -0.21 -23.21 -9.94
CA THR A 161 -0.57 -21.88 -10.42
C THR A 161 0.71 -21.04 -10.48
N PRO A 162 1.63 -21.36 -11.41
CA PRO A 162 2.91 -20.66 -11.52
C PRO A 162 2.69 -19.21 -11.96
N PRO A 163 3.63 -18.30 -11.65
CA PRO A 163 3.56 -16.92 -12.10
C PRO A 163 3.73 -16.81 -13.63
N ASP A 164 3.16 -15.77 -14.23
CA ASP A 164 3.29 -15.48 -15.66
C ASP A 164 4.75 -15.12 -16.03
N ALA A 165 5.56 -14.63 -15.07
CA ALA A 165 7.02 -14.60 -15.15
C ALA A 165 7.70 -14.63 -13.78
N LEU A 166 8.93 -15.15 -13.73
CA LEU A 166 9.79 -15.22 -12.55
C LEU A 166 11.02 -14.30 -12.71
N ILE A 167 11.41 -13.62 -11.64
CA ILE A 167 12.60 -12.76 -11.56
C ILE A 167 13.51 -13.32 -10.46
N VAL A 168 14.80 -13.52 -10.76
CA VAL A 168 15.78 -14.11 -9.83
C VAL A 168 17.11 -13.34 -9.75
N THR A 169 17.84 -13.55 -8.67
CA THR A 169 19.28 -13.24 -8.55
C THR A 169 20.08 -14.54 -8.55
N ILE A 170 21.30 -14.59 -9.10
CA ILE A 170 22.05 -15.83 -9.34
C ILE A 170 23.41 -15.83 -8.60
N PRO A 171 23.43 -15.99 -7.27
CA PRO A 171 24.64 -15.89 -6.44
C PRO A 171 25.51 -17.16 -6.38
N SER A 172 25.02 -18.33 -6.83
CA SER A 172 25.72 -19.62 -6.67
C SER A 172 25.28 -20.71 -7.67
N GLU A 173 26.15 -21.71 -7.89
CA GLU A 173 25.95 -22.84 -8.81
C GLU A 173 24.67 -23.65 -8.54
N ILE A 174 24.26 -23.80 -7.27
CA ILE A 174 23.01 -24.52 -6.91
C ILE A 174 21.76 -23.76 -7.40
N VAL A 175 21.82 -22.42 -7.41
CA VAL A 175 20.75 -21.57 -7.95
C VAL A 175 20.75 -21.59 -9.49
N GLU A 176 21.90 -21.81 -10.14
CA GLU A 176 21.95 -22.03 -11.60
C GLU A 176 21.16 -23.28 -12.02
N ASP A 177 21.40 -24.42 -11.35
CA ASP A 177 20.69 -25.68 -11.62
C ASP A 177 19.17 -25.52 -11.41
N ALA A 178 18.75 -24.78 -10.38
CA ALA A 178 17.34 -24.47 -10.12
C ALA A 178 16.70 -23.62 -11.23
N ILE A 179 17.42 -22.65 -11.78
CA ILE A 179 16.96 -21.81 -12.90
C ILE A 179 16.81 -22.63 -14.19
N VAL A 180 17.73 -23.58 -14.44
CA VAL A 180 17.64 -24.50 -15.59
C VAL A 180 16.42 -25.42 -15.48
N GLU A 181 15.96 -25.77 -14.28
CA GLU A 181 14.66 -26.44 -14.09
C GLU A 181 13.48 -25.47 -14.29
N ALA A 182 13.51 -24.29 -13.66
CA ALA A 182 12.42 -23.30 -13.71
C ALA A 182 12.10 -22.83 -15.14
N LEU A 183 13.12 -22.64 -15.99
CA LEU A 183 13.00 -22.24 -17.40
C LEU A 183 12.20 -23.23 -18.28
N LYS A 184 11.93 -24.45 -17.79
CA LYS A 184 11.05 -25.43 -18.47
C LYS A 184 9.56 -25.16 -18.24
N HIS A 185 9.23 -24.28 -17.29
CA HIS A 185 7.87 -24.03 -16.79
C HIS A 185 7.45 -22.57 -16.87
N VAL A 186 8.35 -21.63 -16.56
CA VAL A 186 8.09 -20.18 -16.53
C VAL A 186 9.19 -19.39 -17.26
N PRO A 187 8.86 -18.24 -17.87
CA PRO A 187 9.88 -17.34 -18.39
C PRO A 187 10.63 -16.68 -17.23
N VAL A 188 11.97 -16.80 -17.23
CA VAL A 188 12.84 -16.26 -16.18
C VAL A 188 13.57 -15.01 -16.67
N PHE A 189 13.58 -13.99 -15.81
CA PHE A 189 14.36 -12.75 -15.87
C PHE A 189 15.27 -12.66 -14.64
N GLY A 190 16.19 -11.71 -14.60
CA GLY A 190 16.96 -11.49 -13.38
C GLY A 190 17.60 -10.12 -13.23
N PHE A 191 18.24 -9.94 -12.08
CA PHE A 191 18.91 -8.70 -11.70
C PHE A 191 20.02 -8.95 -10.68
N ASN A 192 20.83 -7.92 -10.41
CA ASN A 192 21.89 -7.94 -9.40
C ASN A 192 22.98 -9.00 -9.70
N SER A 193 23.03 -10.15 -9.02
CA SER A 193 24.15 -11.09 -9.09
C SER A 193 24.02 -12.13 -10.21
N GLY A 194 25.12 -12.42 -10.91
CA GLY A 194 25.22 -13.47 -11.94
C GLY A 194 24.76 -13.08 -13.35
N TYR A 195 24.97 -11.83 -13.76
CA TYR A 195 24.66 -11.37 -15.13
C TYR A 195 25.51 -12.08 -16.21
N ASP A 196 26.73 -12.48 -15.86
CA ASP A 196 27.74 -13.15 -16.70
C ASP A 196 27.36 -14.58 -17.08
N ILE A 197 26.56 -15.24 -16.22
CA ILE A 197 26.05 -16.59 -16.41
C ILE A 197 24.60 -16.61 -16.94
N ALA A 198 23.84 -15.52 -16.80
CA ALA A 198 22.44 -15.43 -17.20
C ALA A 198 22.18 -15.81 -18.68
N GLU A 199 23.12 -15.49 -19.58
CA GLU A 199 23.03 -15.94 -20.98
C GLU A 199 23.08 -17.46 -21.12
N ARG A 200 24.10 -18.08 -20.50
CA ARG A 200 24.37 -19.52 -20.58
C ARG A 200 23.17 -20.34 -20.11
N LEU A 201 22.47 -19.85 -19.10
CA LEU A 201 21.28 -20.49 -18.52
C LEU A 201 20.05 -20.33 -19.40
N GLY A 202 19.99 -19.32 -20.26
CA GLY A 202 18.85 -19.08 -21.16
C GLY A 202 17.80 -18.11 -20.64
N VAL A 203 18.16 -17.26 -19.66
CA VAL A 203 17.32 -16.15 -19.14
C VAL A 203 16.85 -15.25 -20.31
N LEU A 204 15.75 -14.51 -20.12
CA LEU A 204 15.18 -13.65 -21.18
C LEU A 204 15.68 -12.21 -21.21
N GLY A 205 16.15 -11.69 -20.07
CA GLY A 205 16.81 -10.39 -19.92
C GLY A 205 17.30 -10.19 -18.47
N PHE A 206 18.35 -9.38 -18.29
CA PHE A 206 19.01 -9.18 -16.99
C PHE A 206 19.32 -7.70 -16.71
N VAL A 207 19.24 -7.23 -15.47
CA VAL A 207 19.58 -5.82 -15.10
C VAL A 207 20.53 -5.76 -13.91
N ALA A 208 21.78 -5.38 -14.13
CA ALA A 208 22.84 -5.54 -13.12
C ALA A 208 24.05 -4.64 -13.38
N MET A 209 24.91 -4.49 -12.37
CA MET A 209 26.25 -3.93 -12.56
C MET A 209 27.20 -5.01 -13.08
N ASP A 210 28.15 -4.64 -13.93
CA ASP A 210 29.33 -5.49 -14.16
C ASP A 210 30.21 -5.43 -12.90
N GLU A 211 30.22 -6.53 -12.15
CA GLU A 211 30.87 -6.62 -10.84
C GLU A 211 32.40 -6.54 -10.91
N TYR A 212 32.99 -7.11 -11.97
CA TYR A 212 34.42 -7.08 -12.21
C TYR A 212 34.88 -5.66 -12.59
N ILE A 213 34.13 -4.99 -13.49
CA ILE A 213 34.37 -3.59 -13.83
C ILE A 213 34.11 -2.68 -12.62
N GLY A 214 33.13 -2.99 -11.77
CA GLY A 214 32.93 -2.30 -10.49
C GLY A 214 34.16 -2.35 -9.57
N GLY A 215 34.79 -3.53 -9.44
CA GLY A 215 36.07 -3.69 -8.76
C GLY A 215 37.20 -2.88 -9.40
N LYS A 216 37.26 -2.88 -10.73
CA LYS A 216 38.26 -2.16 -11.52
C LYS A 216 38.13 -0.63 -11.41
N GLU A 217 36.93 -0.09 -11.40
CA GLU A 217 36.71 1.35 -11.18
C GLU A 217 37.02 1.77 -9.73
N ALA A 218 36.78 0.91 -8.74
CA ALA A 218 37.22 1.16 -7.37
C ALA A 218 38.75 1.29 -7.28
N ALA A 219 39.51 0.35 -7.84
CA ALA A 219 40.98 0.42 -7.90
C ALA A 219 41.48 1.69 -8.59
N LYS A 220 40.82 2.11 -9.69
CA LYS A 220 41.16 3.35 -10.41
C LYS A 220 40.92 4.60 -9.57
N GLU A 221 39.80 4.72 -8.86
CA GLU A 221 39.54 5.89 -8.01
C GLU A 221 40.53 5.95 -6.83
N PHE A 222 40.88 4.82 -6.23
CA PHE A 222 41.95 4.72 -5.24
C PHE A 222 43.29 5.25 -5.76
N MET A 223 43.77 4.75 -6.91
CA MET A 223 45.03 5.22 -7.52
C MET A 223 44.98 6.70 -7.93
N ARG A 224 43.80 7.19 -8.34
CA ARG A 224 43.56 8.61 -8.66
C ARG A 224 43.52 9.51 -7.41
N LEU A 225 43.43 8.95 -6.20
CA LEU A 225 43.46 9.70 -4.93
C LEU A 225 44.86 9.78 -4.32
N THR A 226 45.75 8.81 -4.57
CA THR A 226 47.10 8.76 -3.98
C THR A 226 48.21 9.33 -4.87
N ASP A 227 48.01 9.42 -6.19
CA ASP A 227 49.07 9.64 -7.19
C ASP A 227 50.26 8.65 -7.06
N ALA A 228 50.03 7.47 -6.46
CA ALA A 228 51.08 6.51 -6.10
C ALA A 228 50.67 5.04 -6.27
N ASN A 229 51.64 4.19 -6.63
CA ASN A 229 51.47 2.73 -6.67
C ASN A 229 51.21 2.17 -5.27
N MET A 230 50.08 1.50 -5.09
CA MET A 230 49.72 0.78 -3.86
C MET A 230 50.43 -0.59 -3.84
N THR A 231 50.95 -1.00 -2.69
CA THR A 231 51.74 -2.24 -2.51
C THR A 231 51.06 -3.25 -1.59
N GLY A 232 50.21 -2.79 -0.66
CA GLY A 232 49.33 -3.60 0.17
C GLY A 232 47.90 -3.10 0.11
N ALA A 233 46.97 -3.95 -0.31
CA ALA A 233 45.55 -3.67 -0.29
C ALA A 233 44.78 -4.77 0.46
N LEU A 234 43.61 -4.43 0.99
CA LEU A 234 42.71 -5.36 1.67
C LEU A 234 41.31 -5.31 1.02
N TYR A 235 40.77 -6.46 0.64
CA TYR A 235 39.37 -6.62 0.30
C TYR A 235 38.60 -7.19 1.51
N VAL A 236 37.52 -6.53 1.93
CA VAL A 236 36.67 -7.01 3.03
C VAL A 236 35.39 -7.60 2.44
N ASN A 237 35.28 -8.92 2.52
CA ASN A 237 34.22 -9.73 1.94
C ASN A 237 33.13 -9.97 2.99
N HIS A 238 31.89 -9.56 2.70
CA HIS A 238 30.78 -9.59 3.67
C HIS A 238 29.81 -10.77 3.48
N GLU A 239 29.93 -11.54 2.40
CA GLU A 239 29.10 -12.72 2.14
C GLU A 239 29.91 -13.84 1.50
N ARG A 240 30.18 -14.87 2.30
CA ARG A 240 31.10 -15.95 1.97
C ARG A 240 30.57 -16.85 0.85
N GLY A 241 31.27 -16.85 -0.28
CA GLY A 241 30.95 -17.69 -1.44
C GLY A 241 30.01 -17.05 -2.48
N ASN A 242 29.59 -15.81 -2.28
CA ASN A 242 28.79 -15.06 -3.26
C ASN A 242 29.64 -14.73 -4.51
N SER A 243 29.17 -15.14 -5.69
CA SER A 243 29.87 -14.98 -6.97
C SER A 243 30.19 -13.51 -7.31
N ALA A 244 29.28 -12.59 -7.01
CA ALA A 244 29.43 -11.17 -7.30
C ALA A 244 30.57 -10.53 -6.48
N LEU A 245 30.70 -10.89 -5.20
CA LEU A 245 31.77 -10.36 -4.35
C LEU A 245 33.16 -10.87 -4.78
N LEU A 246 33.24 -12.12 -5.25
CA LEU A 246 34.46 -12.67 -5.84
C LEU A 246 34.84 -11.92 -7.14
N ALA A 247 33.87 -11.56 -7.98
CA ALA A 247 34.11 -10.74 -9.18
C ALA A 247 34.58 -9.31 -8.83
N ARG A 248 33.94 -8.65 -7.85
CA ARG A 248 34.38 -7.33 -7.31
C ARG A 248 35.83 -7.38 -6.84
N ARG A 249 36.21 -8.42 -6.09
CA ARG A 249 37.59 -8.62 -5.64
C ARG A 249 38.55 -8.82 -6.81
N GLN A 250 38.22 -9.71 -7.75
CA GLN A 250 39.12 -10.04 -8.87
C GLN A 250 39.42 -8.80 -9.72
N GLY A 251 38.40 -7.99 -10.05
CA GLY A 251 38.57 -6.76 -10.82
C GLY A 251 39.36 -5.67 -10.08
N TYR A 252 39.22 -5.60 -8.76
CA TYR A 252 40.04 -4.74 -7.90
C TYR A 252 41.51 -5.19 -7.89
N GLU A 253 41.75 -6.50 -7.73
CA GLU A 253 43.09 -7.09 -7.66
C GLU A 253 43.84 -6.98 -8.99
N ASP A 254 43.21 -7.30 -10.13
CA ASP A 254 43.83 -7.20 -11.45
C ASP A 254 44.12 -5.74 -11.84
N ALA A 255 43.24 -4.81 -11.50
CA ALA A 255 43.42 -3.39 -11.82
C ALA A 255 44.56 -2.72 -11.01
N LEU A 256 44.81 -3.16 -9.77
CA LEU A 256 46.01 -2.76 -9.03
C LEU A 256 47.28 -3.40 -9.64
N LYS A 257 47.21 -4.69 -10.01
CA LYS A 257 48.34 -5.43 -10.58
C LYS A 257 48.74 -5.00 -11.99
N GLU A 258 47.82 -4.40 -12.76
CA GLU A 258 48.11 -3.71 -14.02
C GLU A 258 49.11 -2.56 -13.86
N VAL A 259 49.15 -1.91 -12.68
CA VAL A 259 50.06 -0.80 -12.37
C VAL A 259 51.27 -1.25 -11.55
N SER A 260 51.12 -2.29 -10.73
CA SER A 260 52.17 -2.82 -9.86
C SER A 260 52.04 -4.34 -9.68
N SER A 261 52.86 -5.11 -10.39
CA SER A 261 52.81 -6.59 -10.36
C SER A 261 53.07 -7.21 -8.99
N ASP A 262 53.71 -6.46 -8.10
CA ASP A 262 54.17 -6.92 -6.79
C ASP A 262 53.15 -6.60 -5.68
N THR A 263 52.01 -5.99 -6.03
CA THR A 263 50.95 -5.60 -5.08
C THR A 263 50.24 -6.83 -4.51
N LEU A 264 50.17 -6.87 -3.18
CA LEU A 264 49.46 -7.90 -2.43
C LEU A 264 48.04 -7.42 -2.13
N VAL A 265 47.06 -8.30 -2.35
CA VAL A 265 45.64 -8.05 -2.03
C VAL A 265 45.18 -9.15 -1.08
N ASP A 266 45.18 -8.83 0.21
CA ASP A 266 44.66 -9.72 1.25
C ASP A 266 43.12 -9.70 1.26
N GLU A 267 42.50 -10.70 1.90
CA GLU A 267 41.05 -10.79 2.07
C GLU A 267 40.67 -11.00 3.53
N LEU A 268 39.62 -10.33 3.97
CA LEU A 268 38.97 -10.50 5.26
C LEU A 268 37.51 -10.93 5.04
N GLU A 269 37.20 -12.22 5.27
CA GLU A 269 35.81 -12.73 5.28
C GLU A 269 35.13 -12.37 6.61
N ILE A 270 33.92 -11.79 6.55
CA ILE A 270 33.03 -11.59 7.71
C ILE A 270 31.96 -12.69 7.71
N ASP A 271 31.79 -13.37 8.84
CA ASP A 271 30.67 -14.29 9.08
C ASP A 271 29.48 -13.50 9.69
N PRO A 272 28.35 -13.34 8.96
CA PRO A 272 27.21 -12.56 9.45
C PRO A 272 26.45 -13.23 10.61
N THR A 273 26.80 -14.46 11.01
CA THR A 273 26.20 -15.18 12.14
C THR A 273 26.97 -15.00 13.46
N MET A 274 28.08 -14.24 13.45
CA MET A 274 28.95 -14.06 14.61
C MET A 274 28.36 -13.11 15.66
N GLU A 275 28.37 -13.51 16.95
CA GLU A 275 27.77 -12.70 18.04
C GLU A 275 28.51 -11.39 18.37
N ASP A 276 29.78 -11.22 17.98
CA ASP A 276 30.62 -10.05 18.31
C ASP A 276 31.53 -9.65 17.12
N ILE A 277 30.89 -9.19 16.04
CA ILE A 277 31.56 -8.75 14.80
C ILE A 277 32.51 -7.57 15.06
N GLN A 278 32.18 -6.64 15.96
CA GLN A 278 33.06 -5.50 16.26
C GLN A 278 34.39 -5.96 16.90
N SER A 279 34.36 -6.83 17.92
CA SER A 279 35.58 -7.33 18.55
C SER A 279 36.45 -8.16 17.59
N TYR A 280 35.81 -8.84 16.63
CA TYR A 280 36.51 -9.52 15.53
C TYR A 280 37.20 -8.51 14.59
N LEU A 281 36.48 -7.49 14.10
CA LEU A 281 37.02 -6.47 13.20
C LEU A 281 38.11 -5.62 13.87
N ASP A 282 37.93 -5.21 15.12
CA ASP A 282 38.95 -4.51 15.92
C ASP A 282 40.25 -5.32 15.99
N SER A 283 40.14 -6.64 16.14
CA SER A 283 41.28 -7.57 16.21
C SER A 283 41.91 -7.86 14.85
N ALA A 284 41.11 -7.98 13.79
CA ALA A 284 41.57 -8.28 12.43
C ALA A 284 42.27 -7.06 11.79
N LEU A 285 41.75 -5.86 12.03
CA LEU A 285 42.25 -4.60 11.47
C LEU A 285 43.31 -3.92 12.34
N ILE A 286 43.86 -4.60 13.36
CA ILE A 286 44.87 -4.04 14.28
C ILE A 286 46.16 -3.53 13.58
N ASN A 287 46.44 -4.01 12.37
CA ASN A 287 47.54 -3.58 11.53
C ASN A 287 47.07 -2.85 10.25
N CYS A 288 45.88 -2.22 10.22
CA CYS A 288 45.31 -1.65 8.98
C CYS A 288 46.24 -0.68 8.22
N SER A 289 47.20 -0.04 8.90
CA SER A 289 48.24 0.81 8.32
C SER A 289 49.34 0.06 7.54
N SER A 290 49.24 -1.27 7.38
CA SER A 290 50.00 -2.01 6.36
C SER A 290 49.33 -2.02 4.99
N TYR A 291 48.14 -1.44 4.85
CA TYR A 291 47.42 -1.32 3.58
C TYR A 291 47.24 0.14 3.20
N GLU A 292 47.59 0.53 1.97
CA GLU A 292 47.30 1.89 1.47
C GLU A 292 45.84 2.03 1.00
N SER A 293 45.16 0.91 0.73
CA SER A 293 43.74 0.87 0.34
C SER A 293 42.98 -0.31 0.95
N ILE A 294 41.78 -0.04 1.45
CA ILE A 294 40.85 -1.03 2.02
C ILE A 294 39.49 -0.87 1.35
N LEU A 295 38.99 -1.93 0.72
CA LEU A 295 37.74 -1.94 -0.04
C LEU A 295 36.73 -2.90 0.59
N LEU A 296 35.64 -2.36 1.14
CA LEU A 296 34.51 -3.16 1.62
C LEU A 296 33.59 -3.54 0.45
N GLY A 297 33.31 -4.83 0.29
CA GLY A 297 32.54 -5.37 -0.85
C GLY A 297 31.06 -4.98 -0.92
N GLY A 298 30.54 -4.19 0.02
CA GLY A 298 29.15 -3.71 0.11
C GLY A 298 29.02 -2.66 1.22
N ASN A 299 27.80 -2.34 1.65
CA ASN A 299 27.55 -1.35 2.72
C ASN A 299 27.13 -1.95 4.08
N ARG A 300 26.81 -3.25 4.15
CA ARG A 300 26.17 -3.90 5.32
C ARG A 300 26.93 -3.75 6.65
N PHE A 301 28.28 -3.83 6.61
CA PHE A 301 29.15 -3.68 7.80
C PHE A 301 29.98 -2.39 7.77
N LEU A 302 29.48 -1.34 7.11
CA LEU A 302 30.22 -0.12 6.85
C LEU A 302 30.51 0.69 8.13
N GLU A 303 29.64 0.61 9.15
CA GLU A 303 29.87 1.33 10.41
C GLU A 303 30.88 0.60 11.30
N GLU A 304 30.82 -0.72 11.38
CA GLU A 304 31.69 -1.56 12.21
C GLU A 304 33.13 -1.59 11.68
N VAL A 305 33.31 -1.72 10.35
CA VAL A 305 34.63 -1.64 9.70
C VAL A 305 35.22 -0.24 9.88
N SER A 306 34.44 0.82 9.64
CA SER A 306 34.87 2.20 9.84
C SER A 306 35.26 2.48 11.31
N SER A 307 34.48 1.94 12.26
CA SER A 307 34.73 2.00 13.70
C SER A 307 36.03 1.30 14.09
N ALA A 308 36.31 0.13 13.52
CA ALA A 308 37.54 -0.62 13.76
C ALA A 308 38.79 0.08 13.19
N LEU A 309 38.70 0.68 12.00
CA LEU A 309 39.77 1.48 11.41
C LEU A 309 40.09 2.71 12.27
N GLN A 310 39.07 3.44 12.71
CA GLN A 310 39.22 4.59 13.63
C GLN A 310 39.81 4.18 14.98
N SER A 311 39.37 3.03 15.54
CA SER A 311 39.84 2.53 16.85
C SER A 311 41.29 2.06 16.82
N ASN A 312 41.74 1.51 15.69
CA ASN A 312 43.13 1.14 15.45
C ASN A 312 44.02 2.31 14.95
N GLY A 313 43.45 3.51 14.77
CA GLY A 313 44.19 4.72 14.45
C GLY A 313 44.61 4.85 12.98
N CYS A 314 44.01 4.09 12.07
CA CYS A 314 44.26 4.19 10.63
C CYS A 314 43.51 5.40 10.07
N SER A 315 44.26 6.45 9.76
CA SER A 315 43.73 7.72 9.26
C SER A 315 43.58 7.72 7.75
N SER A 316 42.70 8.60 7.25
CA SER A 316 42.46 8.87 5.82
C SER A 316 43.71 9.23 5.01
N ASP A 317 44.76 9.67 5.68
CA ASP A 317 45.96 10.23 5.06
C ASP A 317 47.01 9.15 4.74
N ASP A 318 46.98 8.01 5.47
CA ASP A 318 47.87 6.86 5.30
C ASP A 318 47.16 5.64 4.67
N THR A 319 45.87 5.45 4.96
CA THR A 319 45.05 4.32 4.48
C THR A 319 43.72 4.82 3.95
N LEU A 320 43.50 4.69 2.63
CA LEU A 320 42.20 5.05 2.03
C LEU A 320 41.18 3.93 2.26
N PHE A 321 39.98 4.30 2.71
CA PHE A 321 38.84 3.40 2.82
C PHE A 321 37.83 3.67 1.69
N GLY A 322 37.34 2.60 1.05
CA GLY A 322 36.33 2.63 -0.01
C GLY A 322 35.31 1.50 0.18
N SER A 323 34.15 1.62 -0.47
CA SER A 323 33.06 0.63 -0.35
C SER A 323 32.30 0.43 -1.65
N PHE A 324 31.41 -0.56 -1.67
CA PHE A 324 30.30 -0.63 -2.61
C PHE A 324 29.00 -0.22 -1.91
N ASP A 325 28.00 0.08 -2.72
CA ASP A 325 26.62 0.36 -2.33
C ASP A 325 26.39 1.70 -1.62
N THR A 326 25.26 2.32 -1.97
CA THR A 326 24.84 3.64 -1.47
C THR A 326 23.88 3.52 -0.29
N GLY A 327 23.69 4.64 0.42
CA GLY A 327 22.84 4.72 1.60
C GLY A 327 23.23 5.88 2.50
N ALA A 328 22.34 6.23 3.45
CA ALA A 328 22.54 7.39 4.33
C ALA A 328 23.86 7.31 5.13
N ALA A 329 24.20 6.13 5.68
CA ALA A 329 25.49 5.91 6.35
C ALA A 329 26.68 6.13 5.41
N THR A 330 26.62 5.60 4.17
CA THR A 330 27.66 5.77 3.15
C THR A 330 27.91 7.25 2.82
N TYR A 331 26.85 8.01 2.55
CA TYR A 331 26.98 9.43 2.23
C TYR A 331 27.47 10.25 3.43
N ALA A 332 27.02 9.95 4.65
CA ALA A 332 27.50 10.60 5.87
C ALA A 332 29.00 10.33 6.13
N GLN A 333 29.48 9.12 5.83
CA GLN A 333 30.91 8.80 5.94
C GLN A 333 31.76 9.49 4.86
N ILE A 334 31.24 9.68 3.64
CA ILE A 334 31.91 10.49 2.60
C ILE A 334 31.96 11.97 3.01
N ALA A 335 30.84 12.53 3.46
CA ALA A 335 30.74 13.92 3.89
C ALA A 335 31.64 14.25 5.12
N THR A 336 31.92 13.25 5.96
CA THR A 336 32.83 13.38 7.12
C THR A 336 34.26 12.93 6.85
N GLY A 337 34.61 12.55 5.61
CA GLY A 337 35.95 12.12 5.22
C GLY A 337 36.40 10.76 5.76
N LYS A 338 35.48 9.99 6.38
CA LYS A 338 35.74 8.63 6.90
C LYS A 338 35.80 7.58 5.80
N LEU A 339 35.15 7.85 4.66
CA LEU A 339 35.08 7.01 3.48
C LEU A 339 35.45 7.87 2.27
N ALA A 340 36.40 7.44 1.45
CA ALA A 340 36.86 8.23 0.31
C ALA A 340 35.84 8.23 -0.85
N PHE A 341 35.22 7.07 -1.11
CA PHE A 341 34.18 6.90 -2.13
C PHE A 341 33.33 5.62 -1.87
N THR A 342 32.20 5.52 -2.59
CA THR A 342 31.49 4.25 -2.81
C THR A 342 31.26 4.00 -4.30
N VAL A 343 31.15 2.73 -4.69
CA VAL A 343 30.66 2.31 -6.02
C VAL A 343 29.15 2.07 -5.95
N SER A 344 28.35 2.93 -6.60
CA SER A 344 26.91 2.72 -6.74
C SER A 344 26.60 1.76 -7.90
N GLN A 345 25.77 0.75 -7.62
CA GLN A 345 25.21 -0.16 -8.61
C GLN A 345 23.94 0.37 -9.30
N GLN A 346 23.41 1.53 -8.88
CA GLN A 346 22.08 2.04 -9.28
C GLN A 346 20.95 1.02 -9.02
N SER A 347 20.76 0.66 -7.76
CA SER A 347 19.83 -0.38 -7.29
C SER A 347 18.36 -0.15 -7.66
N HIS A 348 17.85 1.07 -7.57
CA HIS A 348 16.45 1.38 -7.93
C HIS A 348 16.19 1.11 -9.43
N LEU A 349 17.16 1.41 -10.30
CA LEU A 349 17.10 1.10 -11.73
C LEU A 349 17.05 -0.41 -12.01
N GLN A 350 17.86 -1.22 -11.31
CA GLN A 350 17.86 -2.69 -11.41
C GLN A 350 16.49 -3.29 -11.05
N ALA A 351 15.97 -2.91 -9.89
CA ALA A 351 14.68 -3.37 -9.38
C ALA A 351 13.52 -2.95 -10.29
N ALA A 352 13.50 -1.68 -10.72
CA ALA A 352 12.43 -1.17 -11.57
C ALA A 352 12.40 -1.82 -12.95
N LEU A 353 13.53 -1.84 -13.67
CA LEU A 353 13.58 -2.34 -15.04
C LEU A 353 13.38 -3.85 -15.14
N SER A 354 13.85 -4.64 -14.16
CA SER A 354 13.60 -6.09 -14.16
C SER A 354 12.10 -6.43 -14.09
N VAL A 355 11.34 -5.70 -13.26
CA VAL A 355 9.86 -5.80 -13.21
C VAL A 355 9.22 -5.33 -14.51
N VAL A 356 9.66 -4.19 -15.08
CA VAL A 356 9.14 -3.69 -16.37
C VAL A 356 9.36 -4.70 -17.50
N PHE A 357 10.54 -5.33 -17.58
CA PHE A 357 10.84 -6.31 -18.62
C PHE A 357 10.03 -7.60 -18.45
N ALA A 358 9.94 -8.14 -17.24
CA ALA A 358 9.13 -9.33 -16.97
C ALA A 358 7.63 -9.09 -17.23
N ALA A 359 7.09 -7.96 -16.75
CA ALA A 359 5.69 -7.59 -16.95
C ALA A 359 5.37 -7.30 -18.43
N THR A 360 6.27 -6.63 -19.16
CA THR A 360 6.10 -6.41 -20.62
C THR A 360 6.05 -7.75 -21.36
N TYR A 361 6.96 -8.67 -21.07
CA TYR A 361 6.99 -9.97 -21.72
C TYR A 361 5.78 -10.83 -21.36
N ALA A 362 5.41 -10.91 -20.09
CA ALA A 362 4.23 -11.67 -19.63
C ALA A 362 2.94 -11.19 -20.28
N THR A 363 2.80 -9.87 -20.51
CA THR A 363 1.55 -9.27 -21.03
C THR A 363 1.50 -9.14 -22.55
N THR A 364 2.63 -9.18 -23.27
CA THR A 364 2.68 -8.90 -24.73
C THR A 364 3.55 -9.85 -25.55
N GLY A 365 4.38 -10.67 -24.91
CA GLY A 365 5.45 -11.45 -25.55
C GLY A 365 6.64 -10.63 -26.07
N LYS A 366 6.55 -9.28 -26.05
CA LYS A 366 7.65 -8.39 -26.47
C LYS A 366 8.71 -8.27 -25.36
N ARG A 367 9.96 -8.15 -25.77
CA ARG A 367 11.12 -7.89 -24.91
C ARG A 367 12.21 -7.16 -25.70
N LEU A 368 13.18 -6.58 -25.01
CA LEU A 368 14.43 -6.15 -25.64
C LEU A 368 15.18 -7.35 -26.27
N ALA A 369 15.99 -7.09 -27.28
CA ALA A 369 16.75 -8.12 -27.98
C ALA A 369 17.97 -8.60 -27.14
N ARG A 370 18.61 -9.68 -27.61
CA ARG A 370 20.01 -9.99 -27.24
C ARG A 370 20.90 -9.30 -28.26
N SER A 371 22.06 -8.76 -27.87
CA SER A 371 22.86 -7.95 -28.79
C SER A 371 23.46 -8.79 -29.91
N SER A 372 23.53 -8.22 -31.11
CA SER A 372 24.06 -8.95 -32.27
C SER A 372 25.59 -9.12 -32.28
N GLU A 373 26.32 -8.48 -31.36
CA GLU A 373 27.77 -8.66 -31.19
C GLU A 373 28.14 -9.86 -30.29
N GLY A 374 27.14 -10.55 -29.71
CA GLY A 374 27.37 -11.68 -28.80
C GLY A 374 27.49 -11.28 -27.33
N GLU A 375 27.08 -10.06 -26.98
CA GLU A 375 26.74 -9.70 -25.61
C GLU A 375 25.23 -9.87 -25.42
N PHE A 376 24.82 -10.56 -24.36
CA PHE A 376 23.43 -10.86 -24.07
C PHE A 376 22.58 -9.60 -23.82
N GLY A 377 21.26 -9.76 -23.68
CA GLY A 377 20.34 -8.73 -23.17
C GLY A 377 20.57 -8.40 -21.69
N VAL A 378 21.80 -7.98 -21.34
CA VAL A 378 22.21 -7.41 -20.06
C VAL A 378 22.10 -5.90 -20.16
N TRP A 379 21.31 -5.33 -19.27
CA TRP A 379 21.08 -3.90 -19.15
C TRP A 379 21.90 -3.41 -17.97
N LEU A 380 23.08 -2.87 -18.27
CA LEU A 380 24.12 -2.57 -17.31
C LEU A 380 23.79 -1.31 -16.49
N SER A 381 23.81 -1.43 -15.16
CA SER A 381 23.49 -0.37 -14.20
C SER A 381 24.72 -0.03 -13.35
N GLY A 382 25.27 1.18 -13.50
CA GLY A 382 26.60 1.48 -12.97
C GLY A 382 27.72 0.63 -13.60
N PRO A 383 28.93 0.58 -13.02
CA PRO A 383 29.33 1.22 -11.76
C PRO A 383 29.37 2.75 -11.85
N GLN A 384 28.93 3.42 -10.77
CA GLN A 384 29.06 4.87 -10.63
C GLN A 384 29.81 5.22 -9.35
N ILE A 385 31.03 5.75 -9.48
CA ILE A 385 31.82 6.26 -8.35
C ILE A 385 31.14 7.49 -7.75
N ILE A 386 30.79 7.42 -6.47
CA ILE A 386 30.32 8.54 -5.65
C ILE A 386 31.41 8.90 -4.64
N ASN A 387 31.91 10.13 -4.70
CA ASN A 387 32.89 10.71 -3.78
C ASN A 387 32.49 12.16 -3.43
N LEU A 388 33.27 12.84 -2.60
CA LEU A 388 32.97 14.20 -2.11
C LEU A 388 32.74 15.25 -3.24
N ARG A 389 33.22 15.02 -4.47
CA ARG A 389 33.08 15.94 -5.61
C ARG A 389 31.74 15.81 -6.34
N ASN A 390 31.05 14.68 -6.20
CA ASN A 390 29.79 14.36 -6.88
C ASN A 390 28.75 13.71 -5.93
N LEU A 391 28.86 14.01 -4.63
CA LEU A 391 27.95 13.53 -3.60
C LEU A 391 26.51 14.00 -3.92
N PRO A 392 25.50 13.11 -3.89
CA PRO A 392 24.10 13.49 -4.07
C PRO A 392 23.64 14.56 -3.08
N THR A 393 22.71 15.41 -3.49
CA THR A 393 22.09 16.39 -2.58
C THR A 393 21.28 15.70 -1.49
N ASP A 394 21.17 16.30 -0.31
CA ASP A 394 20.46 15.73 0.85
C ASP A 394 19.04 15.26 0.50
N THR A 395 18.33 15.99 -0.37
CA THR A 395 17.04 15.60 -0.93
C THR A 395 17.12 14.29 -1.71
N LEU A 396 18.11 14.14 -2.61
CA LEU A 396 18.28 12.91 -3.40
C LEU A 396 18.73 11.74 -2.52
N GLN A 397 19.62 11.96 -1.54
CA GLN A 397 19.99 10.95 -0.54
C GLN A 397 18.77 10.47 0.26
N THR A 398 17.93 11.41 0.71
CA THR A 398 16.72 11.12 1.49
C THR A 398 15.66 10.36 0.67
N CYS A 399 15.52 10.72 -0.61
CA CYS A 399 14.59 10.05 -1.52
C CYS A 399 15.11 8.69 -1.99
N GLU A 400 16.41 8.51 -2.21
CA GLU A 400 17.00 7.19 -2.44
C GLU A 400 16.79 6.29 -1.23
N ALA A 401 17.06 6.77 -0.01
CA ALA A 401 16.78 6.03 1.23
C ALA A 401 15.28 5.69 1.42
N SER A 402 14.38 6.41 0.75
CA SER A 402 12.93 6.15 0.73
C SER A 402 12.45 5.36 -0.50
N ALA A 403 13.37 4.90 -1.37
CA ALA A 403 13.10 4.25 -2.66
C ALA A 403 12.25 5.08 -3.66
N PHE A 404 12.41 6.40 -3.66
CA PHE A 404 11.76 7.36 -4.58
C PHE A 404 10.22 7.23 -4.65
N PRO A 405 9.51 7.40 -3.51
CA PRO A 405 8.09 7.09 -3.41
C PRO A 405 7.21 8.03 -4.25
N VAL A 406 6.11 7.53 -4.81
CA VAL A 406 5.25 8.27 -5.76
C VAL A 406 3.89 8.63 -5.13
N CYS A 407 3.39 9.84 -5.37
CA CYS A 407 2.07 10.27 -4.90
C CYS A 407 0.95 9.89 -5.89
N PRO A 408 -0.30 9.68 -5.43
CA PRO A 408 -0.71 8.87 -4.30
C PRO A 408 -1.43 7.60 -4.82
N ASN A 409 -0.69 6.49 -4.98
CA ASN A 409 -1.30 5.16 -4.92
C ASN A 409 -1.40 4.74 -3.45
N GLU A 410 -2.48 4.05 -3.03
CA GLU A 410 -2.75 3.72 -1.61
C GLU A 410 -1.83 2.59 -1.07
N MET A 411 -0.52 2.82 -0.95
CA MET A 411 0.34 2.07 -0.03
C MET A 411 0.06 2.53 1.43
N ASP A 412 -0.79 1.80 2.17
CA ASP A 412 -0.97 2.03 3.62
C ASP A 412 0.34 1.60 4.33
N PRO A 413 0.99 2.47 5.14
CA PRO A 413 2.43 2.40 5.37
C PRO A 413 2.83 1.49 6.55
N ASP A 414 2.38 0.23 6.55
CA ASP A 414 2.68 -0.74 7.62
C ASP A 414 4.13 -1.30 7.58
N GLY A 415 4.97 -0.81 6.64
CA GLY A 415 6.39 -1.20 6.50
C GLY A 415 7.43 -0.06 6.58
N VAL A 416 7.05 1.21 6.40
CA VAL A 416 8.01 2.33 6.27
C VAL A 416 7.68 3.47 7.23
N SER A 417 8.68 3.91 7.99
CA SER A 417 8.64 5.10 8.85
C SER A 417 8.21 6.35 8.05
N PRO A 418 7.45 7.31 8.63
CA PRO A 418 7.04 8.52 7.91
C PRO A 418 8.21 9.21 7.20
N SER A 419 8.23 9.14 5.87
CA SER A 419 9.38 9.48 5.05
C SER A 419 9.65 10.98 5.02
N ALA A 420 10.93 11.36 5.16
CA ALA A 420 11.35 12.75 5.00
C ALA A 420 11.39 13.20 3.51
N CYS A 421 11.44 12.24 2.57
CA CYS A 421 11.22 12.52 1.16
C CYS A 421 9.74 12.87 0.91
N LYS A 422 9.46 14.04 0.33
CA LYS A 422 8.16 14.32 -0.31
C LYS A 422 7.99 13.30 -1.43
N CYS A 423 6.86 12.58 -1.47
CA CYS A 423 6.59 11.72 -2.62
C CYS A 423 6.63 12.53 -3.93
N GLN A 424 7.12 11.91 -4.99
CA GLN A 424 7.16 12.50 -6.32
C GLN A 424 5.74 12.51 -6.88
N ASP A 425 5.24 13.69 -7.24
CA ASP A 425 4.09 13.78 -8.13
C ASP A 425 4.63 13.62 -9.55
N ARG A 426 4.34 12.49 -10.20
CA ARG A 426 4.81 12.24 -11.56
C ARG A 426 4.02 13.03 -12.61
N SER A 427 2.86 13.59 -12.27
CA SER A 427 2.12 14.48 -13.19
C SER A 427 2.84 15.82 -13.41
N GLU A 428 3.75 16.20 -12.51
CA GLU A 428 4.68 17.34 -12.67
C GLU A 428 5.75 17.06 -13.75
N ILE A 429 6.03 15.80 -14.11
CA ILE A 429 7.05 15.41 -15.11
C ILE A 429 6.46 15.52 -16.53
N VAL A 430 7.22 16.14 -17.43
CA VAL A 430 6.87 16.34 -18.84
C VAL A 430 7.93 15.76 -19.77
N ILE A 431 7.60 14.69 -20.49
CA ILE A 431 8.45 14.12 -21.55
C ILE A 431 7.95 14.59 -22.93
N GLY A 432 8.88 15.05 -23.77
CA GLY A 432 8.61 15.40 -25.17
C GLY A 432 9.04 14.31 -26.14
N GLY A 433 8.35 14.19 -27.29
CA GLY A 433 8.75 13.27 -28.37
C GLY A 433 8.57 13.87 -29.76
N VAL A 434 9.57 13.70 -30.63
CA VAL A 434 9.53 14.15 -32.04
C VAL A 434 10.10 13.09 -32.97
N LEU A 435 9.20 12.38 -33.65
CA LEU A 435 9.50 11.22 -34.51
C LEU A 435 9.18 11.56 -35.97
N HIS A 436 9.87 10.94 -36.93
CA HIS A 436 9.61 11.15 -38.36
C HIS A 436 8.42 10.35 -38.92
N GLY A 437 7.77 9.54 -38.10
CA GLY A 437 6.67 8.66 -38.51
C GLY A 437 5.43 9.36 -39.09
N VAL A 438 4.89 8.75 -40.15
CA VAL A 438 3.70 9.20 -40.89
C VAL A 438 2.49 8.30 -40.62
N THR A 439 1.28 8.79 -40.88
CA THR A 439 0.01 8.05 -40.69
C THR A 439 -0.30 7.03 -41.80
N THR A 440 0.69 6.65 -42.60
CA THR A 440 0.57 5.69 -43.73
C THR A 440 1.53 4.51 -43.59
N ASP A 441 2.26 4.43 -42.47
CA ASP A 441 3.17 3.35 -42.13
C ASP A 441 2.76 2.79 -40.75
N PRO A 442 2.23 1.55 -40.67
CA PRO A 442 1.67 0.99 -39.44
C PRO A 442 2.74 0.71 -38.38
N PHE A 443 4.02 0.66 -38.74
CA PHE A 443 5.10 0.57 -37.74
C PHE A 443 5.00 1.68 -36.69
N TRP A 444 4.62 2.90 -37.10
CA TRP A 444 4.49 4.03 -36.20
C TRP A 444 3.21 4.04 -35.36
N ASP A 445 2.17 3.26 -35.71
CA ASP A 445 0.93 3.21 -34.91
C ASP A 445 1.24 2.62 -33.53
N ILE A 446 1.88 1.44 -33.49
CA ILE A 446 2.38 0.82 -32.26
C ILE A 446 3.37 1.73 -31.51
N VAL A 447 4.33 2.38 -32.19
CA VAL A 447 5.31 3.29 -31.54
C VAL A 447 4.61 4.47 -30.85
N PHE A 448 3.65 5.12 -31.52
CA PHE A 448 2.92 6.26 -30.95
C PHE A 448 1.86 5.84 -29.93
N ALA A 449 1.32 4.63 -30.00
CA ALA A 449 0.42 4.07 -28.99
C ALA A 449 1.20 3.73 -27.71
N GLN A 450 2.31 3.01 -27.82
CA GLN A 450 3.04 2.51 -26.65
C GLN A 450 3.84 3.58 -25.92
N ALA A 451 4.27 4.66 -26.61
CA ALA A 451 4.74 5.86 -25.92
C ALA A 451 3.66 6.48 -25.02
N ARG A 452 2.38 6.50 -25.45
CA ARG A 452 1.26 6.97 -24.62
C ARG A 452 0.94 5.98 -23.50
N GLN A 453 1.01 4.68 -23.75
CA GLN A 453 0.77 3.67 -22.73
C GLN A 453 1.80 3.75 -21.60
N ALA A 454 3.09 3.89 -21.91
CA ALA A 454 4.12 4.14 -20.91
C ALA A 454 3.85 5.41 -20.08
N ALA A 455 3.34 6.47 -20.71
CA ALA A 455 2.98 7.71 -20.01
C ALA A 455 1.74 7.55 -19.09
N ASP A 456 0.73 6.79 -19.52
CA ASP A 456 -0.45 6.42 -18.72
C ASP A 456 -0.10 5.48 -17.56
N ASP A 457 0.85 4.57 -17.75
CA ASP A 457 1.38 3.67 -16.71
C ASP A 457 2.17 4.44 -15.64
N LEU A 458 3.09 5.30 -16.06
CA LEU A 458 3.91 6.12 -15.16
C LEU A 458 3.14 7.31 -14.54
N GLY A 459 2.03 7.74 -15.12
CA GLY A 459 1.26 8.91 -14.66
C GLY A 459 1.92 10.25 -14.98
N ILE A 460 2.63 10.35 -16.11
CA ILE A 460 3.38 11.54 -16.54
C ILE A 460 2.67 12.32 -17.67
N THR A 461 3.11 13.56 -17.93
CA THR A 461 2.66 14.32 -19.10
C THR A 461 3.53 14.00 -20.33
N LEU A 462 2.94 13.46 -21.39
CA LEU A 462 3.62 13.23 -22.69
C LEU A 462 3.22 14.27 -23.74
N ARG A 463 4.19 15.00 -24.30
CA ARG A 463 4.01 15.89 -25.46
C ARG A 463 4.47 15.19 -26.74
N LEU A 464 3.58 14.34 -27.31
CA LEU A 464 3.83 13.55 -28.53
C LEU A 464 2.65 13.61 -29.50
N ASP A 465 2.83 14.33 -30.60
CA ASP A 465 1.91 14.38 -31.75
C ASP A 465 2.67 14.21 -33.06
N ARG A 466 2.08 13.48 -34.01
CA ARG A 466 2.55 13.35 -35.39
C ARG A 466 2.52 14.70 -36.09
N LEU A 467 3.42 14.89 -37.06
CA LEU A 467 3.35 16.00 -38.00
C LEU A 467 2.39 15.66 -39.15
N GLU A 468 1.72 16.66 -39.72
CA GLU A 468 0.96 16.49 -40.95
C GLU A 468 1.90 16.14 -42.12
N PRO A 469 1.51 15.26 -43.07
CA PRO A 469 2.28 14.98 -44.29
C PRO A 469 2.81 16.26 -44.97
N GLN A 470 4.11 16.28 -45.33
CA GLN A 470 4.76 17.43 -45.95
C GLN A 470 5.15 17.17 -47.42
N PRO A 471 5.27 18.21 -48.27
CA PRO A 471 5.61 18.04 -49.68
C PRO A 471 7.05 17.56 -49.96
N SER A 472 7.93 17.57 -48.95
CA SER A 472 9.29 17.01 -49.04
C SER A 472 9.85 16.70 -47.65
N GLU A 473 10.79 15.76 -47.60
CA GLU A 473 11.59 15.41 -46.41
C GLU A 473 12.29 16.62 -45.79
N GLU A 474 12.84 17.54 -46.60
CA GLU A 474 13.52 18.75 -46.11
C GLU A 474 12.57 19.63 -45.26
N ILE A 475 11.32 19.80 -45.70
CA ILE A 475 10.29 20.57 -44.97
C ILE A 475 9.84 19.79 -43.71
N TRP A 476 9.73 18.47 -43.80
CA TRP A 476 9.39 17.60 -42.67
C TRP A 476 10.47 17.69 -41.56
N HIS A 477 11.75 17.51 -41.91
CA HIS A 477 12.87 17.59 -40.99
C HIS A 477 13.05 19.00 -40.39
N ALA A 478 12.81 20.06 -41.16
CA ALA A 478 12.81 21.43 -40.64
C ALA A 478 11.67 21.66 -39.62
N LYS A 479 10.49 21.07 -39.83
CA LYS A 479 9.38 21.10 -38.86
C LYS A 479 9.68 20.28 -37.61
N MET A 480 10.32 19.11 -37.74
CA MET A 480 10.79 18.32 -36.59
C MET A 480 11.76 19.14 -35.72
N ALA A 481 12.82 19.69 -36.33
CA ALA A 481 13.80 20.53 -35.65
C ALA A 481 13.15 21.71 -34.91
N SER A 482 12.22 22.43 -35.56
CA SER A 482 11.47 23.52 -34.91
C SER A 482 10.58 23.04 -33.76
N LYS A 483 9.97 21.84 -33.84
CA LYS A 483 9.16 21.28 -32.74
C LYS A 483 10.03 20.89 -31.54
N MET A 484 11.21 20.32 -31.79
CA MET A 484 12.18 19.97 -30.75
C MET A 484 12.66 21.21 -29.98
N ILE A 485 13.12 22.24 -30.72
CA ILE A 485 13.59 23.51 -30.13
C ILE A 485 12.48 24.15 -29.29
N ASN A 486 11.22 24.14 -29.76
CA ASN A 486 10.08 24.63 -28.97
C ASN A 486 9.90 23.83 -27.68
N LEU A 487 9.84 22.49 -27.73
CA LEU A 487 9.68 21.64 -26.53
C LEU A 487 10.81 21.86 -25.50
N CYS A 488 12.06 22.00 -25.96
CA CYS A 488 13.19 22.25 -25.08
C CYS A 488 13.14 23.67 -24.45
N ASN A 489 12.71 24.68 -25.19
CA ASN A 489 12.46 26.03 -24.65
C ASN A 489 11.21 26.09 -23.73
N GLU A 490 10.25 25.18 -23.90
CA GLU A 490 9.10 25.01 -23.00
C GLU A 490 9.41 24.23 -21.72
N GLY A 491 10.64 23.74 -21.55
CA GLY A 491 11.12 23.08 -20.33
C GLY A 491 10.56 21.67 -20.10
N VAL A 492 10.69 20.78 -21.09
CA VAL A 492 10.49 19.33 -20.89
C VAL A 492 11.65 18.72 -20.08
N ASP A 493 11.35 17.76 -19.20
CA ASP A 493 12.33 17.03 -18.39
C ASP A 493 13.19 16.04 -19.19
N GLY A 494 12.77 15.72 -20.41
CA GLY A 494 13.45 14.82 -21.33
C GLY A 494 12.81 14.80 -22.71
N LEU A 495 13.60 14.45 -23.73
CA LEU A 495 13.20 14.40 -25.13
C LEU A 495 13.67 13.09 -25.78
N PHE A 496 12.79 12.42 -26.52
CA PHE A 496 13.17 11.31 -27.41
C PHE A 496 12.86 11.63 -28.88
N VAL A 497 13.81 11.33 -29.77
CA VAL A 497 13.74 11.75 -31.18
C VAL A 497 14.27 10.70 -32.15
N THR A 498 13.82 10.76 -33.40
CA THR A 498 14.49 10.06 -34.52
C THR A 498 15.44 11.02 -35.23
N ILE A 499 16.60 10.58 -35.71
CA ILE A 499 17.61 11.47 -36.35
C ILE A 499 17.77 11.18 -37.86
N PRO A 500 16.77 11.47 -38.71
CA PRO A 500 16.85 11.23 -40.15
C PRO A 500 17.68 12.26 -40.94
N SER A 501 18.12 13.38 -40.32
CA SER A 501 18.96 14.36 -41.03
C SER A 501 19.73 15.33 -40.13
N GLU A 502 20.75 15.96 -40.73
CA GLU A 502 21.56 17.07 -40.22
C GLU A 502 20.76 18.26 -39.64
N ASN A 503 19.52 18.50 -40.12
CA ASN A 503 18.68 19.56 -39.54
C ASN A 503 18.17 19.20 -38.13
N VAL A 504 18.00 17.90 -37.84
CA VAL A 504 17.63 17.40 -36.52
C VAL A 504 18.83 17.41 -35.58
N VAL A 505 20.03 17.06 -36.08
CA VAL A 505 21.31 17.11 -35.32
C VAL A 505 21.49 18.45 -34.60
N ARG A 506 21.31 19.58 -35.30
CA ARG A 506 21.50 20.92 -34.70
C ARG A 506 20.45 21.27 -33.64
N ALA A 507 19.22 20.76 -33.79
CA ALA A 507 18.18 20.93 -32.78
C ALA A 507 18.45 20.07 -31.53
N ILE A 508 19.12 18.93 -31.67
CA ILE A 508 19.62 18.12 -30.54
C ILE A 508 20.70 18.89 -29.79
N GLU A 509 21.69 19.45 -30.50
CA GLU A 509 22.73 20.30 -29.89
C GLU A 509 22.10 21.48 -29.12
N GLU A 510 21.08 22.15 -29.68
CA GLU A 510 20.37 23.24 -29.01
C GLU A 510 19.64 22.78 -27.73
N CYS A 511 18.98 21.61 -27.75
CA CYS A 511 18.37 21.00 -26.56
C CYS A 511 19.40 20.59 -25.49
N GLN A 512 20.55 20.03 -25.89
CA GLN A 512 21.65 19.71 -24.96
C GLN A 512 22.22 20.97 -24.31
N ASN A 513 22.35 22.09 -25.05
CA ASN A 513 22.76 23.39 -24.49
C ASN A 513 21.74 23.98 -23.49
N LEU A 514 20.48 23.55 -23.53
CA LEU A 514 19.45 23.86 -22.54
C LEU A 514 19.46 22.89 -21.33
N ASN A 515 20.36 21.91 -21.31
CA ASN A 515 20.45 20.80 -20.34
C ASN A 515 19.26 19.84 -20.36
N VAL A 516 18.51 19.77 -21.47
CA VAL A 516 17.45 18.77 -21.65
C VAL A 516 18.09 17.42 -21.98
N PRO A 517 17.80 16.34 -21.22
CA PRO A 517 18.22 14.99 -21.58
C PRO A 517 17.62 14.56 -22.92
N VAL A 518 18.47 14.18 -23.88
CA VAL A 518 18.02 13.68 -25.19
C VAL A 518 18.44 12.22 -25.36
N MET A 519 17.47 11.40 -25.74
CA MET A 519 17.66 10.04 -26.25
C MET A 519 17.22 9.98 -27.71
N SER A 520 17.67 8.99 -28.46
CA SER A 520 17.18 8.76 -29.82
C SER A 520 16.62 7.37 -30.04
N VAL A 521 15.76 7.23 -31.04
CA VAL A 521 15.05 5.99 -31.39
C VAL A 521 15.05 5.79 -32.90
N ASN A 522 14.93 4.53 -33.34
CA ASN A 522 14.77 4.12 -34.73
C ASN A 522 15.94 4.52 -35.68
N THR A 523 16.05 5.78 -36.10
CA THR A 523 17.08 6.25 -37.04
C THR A 523 18.18 7.06 -36.37
N GLY A 524 19.43 6.82 -36.78
CA GLY A 524 20.58 7.68 -36.47
C GLY A 524 21.54 7.18 -35.39
N ALA A 525 21.72 5.87 -35.23
CA ALA A 525 22.62 5.27 -34.24
C ALA A 525 24.03 5.90 -34.19
N GLU A 526 24.71 6.03 -35.33
CA GLU A 526 26.02 6.69 -35.40
C GLU A 526 25.98 8.15 -34.92
N LEU A 527 24.92 8.90 -35.23
CA LEU A 527 24.78 10.30 -34.85
C LEU A 527 24.51 10.42 -33.35
N SER A 528 23.70 9.52 -32.79
CA SER A 528 23.45 9.40 -31.35
C SER A 528 24.75 9.23 -30.56
N GLN A 529 25.63 8.32 -31.02
CA GLN A 529 26.95 8.10 -30.41
C GLN A 529 27.86 9.34 -30.55
N LYS A 530 27.92 9.95 -31.74
CA LYS A 530 28.76 11.13 -32.01
C LYS A 530 28.32 12.38 -31.22
N LEU A 531 27.04 12.49 -30.90
CA LEU A 531 26.45 13.58 -30.09
C LEU A 531 26.49 13.30 -28.58
N GLY A 532 26.93 12.12 -28.14
CA GLY A 532 26.92 11.75 -26.72
C GLY A 532 25.52 11.69 -26.12
N LEU A 533 24.54 11.19 -26.88
CA LEU A 533 23.19 10.95 -26.36
C LEU A 533 23.16 9.76 -25.43
N ILE A 534 22.25 9.80 -24.45
CA ILE A 534 22.24 8.86 -23.33
C ILE A 534 21.96 7.43 -23.81
N HIS A 535 20.95 7.28 -24.67
CA HIS A 535 20.61 6.01 -25.32
C HIS A 535 20.20 6.23 -26.78
N HIS A 536 20.53 5.25 -27.63
CA HIS A 536 19.85 4.98 -28.91
C HIS A 536 19.04 3.68 -28.79
N ILE A 537 17.74 3.72 -29.05
CA ILE A 537 16.83 2.57 -28.89
C ILE A 537 16.32 2.13 -30.28
N SER A 538 16.92 1.08 -30.85
CA SER A 538 16.62 0.62 -32.22
C SER A 538 17.15 -0.79 -32.51
N GLN A 539 17.01 -1.24 -33.76
CA GLN A 539 17.64 -2.42 -34.35
C GLN A 539 18.99 -2.06 -35.00
N LEU A 540 19.92 -3.02 -35.05
CA LEU A 540 21.15 -2.89 -35.84
C LEU A 540 20.89 -3.23 -37.32
N GLU A 541 20.62 -2.19 -38.11
CA GLU A 541 20.04 -2.30 -39.45
C GLU A 541 20.91 -3.02 -40.48
N TYR A 542 22.22 -2.77 -40.47
CA TYR A 542 23.17 -3.52 -41.28
C TYR A 542 23.14 -5.01 -40.92
N THR A 543 23.15 -5.36 -39.63
CA THR A 543 23.18 -6.76 -39.18
C THR A 543 21.88 -7.49 -39.52
N ALA A 544 20.73 -6.82 -39.37
CA ALA A 544 19.43 -7.33 -39.80
C ALA A 544 19.38 -7.58 -41.32
N GLY A 545 19.87 -6.65 -42.14
CA GLY A 545 19.96 -6.81 -43.59
C GLY A 545 20.89 -7.95 -44.03
N PHE A 546 22.01 -8.10 -43.33
CA PHE A 546 23.00 -9.15 -43.56
C PHE A 546 22.44 -10.55 -43.20
N GLY A 547 21.73 -10.66 -42.08
CA GLY A 547 21.02 -11.88 -41.71
C GLY A 547 19.88 -12.23 -42.68
N ALA A 548 19.10 -11.22 -43.14
CA ALA A 548 18.09 -11.40 -44.18
C ALA A 548 18.69 -11.97 -45.48
N GLY A 549 19.86 -11.49 -45.88
CA GLY A 549 20.60 -12.00 -47.03
C GLY A 549 20.95 -13.48 -46.89
N LYS A 550 21.54 -13.87 -45.75
CA LYS A 550 21.88 -15.28 -45.47
C LYS A 550 20.64 -16.18 -45.48
N ARG A 551 19.55 -15.74 -44.85
CA ARG A 551 18.29 -16.48 -44.78
C ARG A 551 17.62 -16.67 -46.16
N LEU A 552 17.73 -15.70 -47.07
CA LEU A 552 17.30 -15.87 -48.46
C LEU A 552 18.21 -16.84 -49.25
N ILE A 553 19.53 -16.84 -49.00
CA ILE A 553 20.48 -17.78 -49.64
C ILE A 553 20.20 -19.22 -49.18
N GLU A 554 19.93 -19.43 -47.90
CA GLU A 554 19.56 -20.75 -47.34
C GLU A 554 18.26 -21.30 -47.95
N ASN A 555 17.34 -20.41 -48.37
CA ASN A 555 16.12 -20.76 -49.11
C ASN A 555 16.30 -20.87 -50.64
N GLY A 556 17.55 -20.84 -51.14
CA GLY A 556 17.88 -21.13 -52.54
C GLY A 556 18.01 -19.92 -53.47
N MET A 557 18.12 -18.69 -52.94
CA MET A 557 18.38 -17.49 -53.74
C MET A 557 19.72 -17.60 -54.50
N SER A 558 19.69 -17.31 -55.79
CA SER A 558 20.85 -17.39 -56.70
C SER A 558 21.31 -16.04 -57.26
N GLU A 559 20.49 -14.98 -57.10
CA GLU A 559 20.73 -13.57 -57.40
C GLU A 559 19.62 -12.74 -56.71
N GLY A 560 19.79 -11.43 -56.46
CA GLY A 560 18.73 -10.67 -55.78
C GLY A 560 18.78 -9.14 -55.81
N PHE A 561 17.62 -8.53 -55.53
CA PHE A 561 17.40 -7.07 -55.43
C PHE A 561 16.91 -6.66 -54.03
N CYS A 562 17.18 -5.41 -53.64
CA CYS A 562 16.57 -4.77 -52.47
C CYS A 562 15.52 -3.74 -52.89
N LEU A 563 14.31 -3.77 -52.32
CA LEU A 563 13.24 -2.78 -52.59
C LEU A 563 13.15 -1.76 -51.46
N ASN A 564 13.58 -0.53 -51.74
CA ASN A 564 13.58 0.58 -50.78
C ASN A 564 12.43 1.57 -51.09
N PRO A 565 11.44 1.75 -50.17
CA PRO A 565 10.38 2.73 -50.33
C PRO A 565 10.81 4.18 -50.06
N GLU A 566 11.88 4.41 -49.29
CA GLU A 566 12.35 5.74 -48.87
C GLU A 566 13.85 5.89 -49.18
N ALA A 567 14.16 6.36 -50.40
CA ALA A 567 15.55 6.49 -50.86
C ALA A 567 16.39 7.50 -50.06
N GLY A 568 15.77 8.38 -49.26
CA GLY A 568 16.45 9.30 -48.34
C GLY A 568 16.73 8.73 -46.94
N ASN A 569 16.12 7.61 -46.56
CA ASN A 569 16.17 7.06 -45.21
C ASN A 569 17.41 6.18 -45.01
N THR A 570 18.33 6.60 -44.12
CA THR A 570 19.64 5.94 -43.96
C THR A 570 19.52 4.52 -43.42
N ALA A 571 18.56 4.24 -42.52
CA ALA A 571 18.33 2.89 -42.00
C ALA A 571 17.97 1.91 -43.13
N LEU A 572 17.13 2.34 -44.09
CA LEU A 572 16.73 1.49 -45.21
C LEU A 572 17.88 1.25 -46.21
N VAL A 573 18.79 2.22 -46.34
CA VAL A 573 20.05 2.05 -47.07
C VAL A 573 20.98 1.07 -46.35
N GLU A 574 21.10 1.13 -45.03
CA GLU A 574 21.89 0.20 -44.20
C GLU A 574 21.35 -1.24 -44.27
N ARG A 575 20.01 -1.43 -44.20
CA ARG A 575 19.34 -2.73 -44.44
C ARG A 575 19.72 -3.31 -45.80
N CYS A 576 19.62 -2.54 -46.88
CA CYS A 576 20.04 -2.99 -48.21
C CYS A 576 21.55 -3.20 -48.34
N LYS A 577 22.39 -2.49 -47.57
CA LYS A 577 23.85 -2.66 -47.60
C LYS A 577 24.30 -3.95 -46.91
N GLY A 578 23.71 -4.27 -45.76
CA GLY A 578 23.91 -5.58 -45.12
C GLY A 578 23.53 -6.73 -46.06
N PHE A 579 22.40 -6.60 -46.76
CA PHE A 579 21.97 -7.56 -47.77
C PHE A 579 23.01 -7.73 -48.90
N GLU A 580 23.47 -6.62 -49.52
CA GLU A 580 24.54 -6.65 -50.53
C GLU A 580 25.79 -7.43 -50.06
N ASP A 581 26.26 -7.17 -48.84
CA ASP A 581 27.48 -7.79 -48.32
C ASP A 581 27.30 -9.27 -47.95
N ALA A 582 26.10 -9.69 -47.53
CA ALA A 582 25.77 -11.10 -47.33
C ALA A 582 25.74 -11.88 -48.66
N LEU A 583 25.23 -11.28 -49.73
CA LEU A 583 25.29 -11.84 -51.08
C LEU A 583 26.75 -11.93 -51.56
N ALA A 584 27.55 -10.88 -51.33
CA ALA A 584 28.96 -10.84 -51.71
C ALA A 584 29.82 -11.90 -51.00
N GLU A 585 29.62 -12.12 -49.69
CA GLU A 585 30.32 -13.17 -48.92
C GLU A 585 30.09 -14.57 -49.54
N ASN A 586 28.89 -14.82 -50.04
CA ASN A 586 28.47 -16.10 -50.61
C ASN A 586 28.64 -16.18 -52.14
N SER A 587 29.25 -15.16 -52.77
CA SER A 587 29.44 -15.07 -54.23
C SER A 587 28.12 -15.05 -55.04
N ILE A 588 27.03 -14.58 -54.44
CA ILE A 588 25.72 -14.40 -55.07
C ILE A 588 25.64 -13.00 -55.70
N PRO A 589 25.14 -12.81 -56.94
CA PRO A 589 24.99 -11.49 -57.55
C PRO A 589 23.92 -10.65 -56.87
N TYR A 590 24.34 -9.55 -56.23
CA TYR A 590 23.44 -8.43 -55.92
C TYR A 590 23.21 -7.61 -57.19
N LEU A 591 21.95 -7.44 -57.56
CA LEU A 591 21.52 -6.77 -58.79
C LEU A 591 21.20 -5.28 -58.56
N GLY A 592 21.03 -4.86 -57.30
CA GLY A 592 20.95 -3.47 -56.88
C GLY A 592 19.76 -3.15 -55.96
N MET A 593 19.60 -1.85 -55.69
CA MET A 593 18.45 -1.30 -54.96
C MET A 593 17.45 -0.69 -55.96
N ILE A 594 16.18 -1.06 -55.84
CA ILE A 594 15.06 -0.50 -56.62
C ILE A 594 14.28 0.45 -55.70
N SER A 595 14.04 1.68 -56.16
CA SER A 595 13.18 2.63 -55.46
C SER A 595 11.71 2.39 -55.85
N VAL A 596 10.86 2.22 -54.84
CA VAL A 596 9.43 1.89 -54.99
C VAL A 596 8.54 2.92 -54.29
N PRO A 597 7.30 3.15 -54.75
CA PRO A 597 6.37 4.07 -54.10
C PRO A 597 5.70 3.43 -52.87
N LEU A 598 5.47 4.23 -51.83
CA LEU A 598 4.79 3.82 -50.58
C LEU A 598 3.32 3.40 -50.76
N ASP A 599 2.57 4.09 -51.63
CA ASP A 599 1.09 4.06 -51.64
C ASP A 599 0.47 3.66 -52.99
N ASN A 600 1.27 3.14 -53.93
CA ASN A 600 0.85 2.94 -55.32
C ASN A 600 1.30 1.60 -55.90
N GLU A 601 0.52 0.55 -55.62
CA GLU A 601 0.73 -0.83 -56.10
C GLU A 601 1.00 -0.92 -57.62
N ALA A 602 0.25 -0.19 -58.44
CA ALA A 602 0.40 -0.24 -59.89
C ALA A 602 1.75 0.33 -60.37
N LEU A 603 2.24 1.40 -59.72
CA LEU A 603 3.55 1.97 -59.99
C LEU A 603 4.67 1.15 -59.32
N PHE A 604 4.43 0.53 -58.16
CA PHE A 604 5.31 -0.45 -57.54
C PHE A 604 5.58 -1.62 -58.50
N THR A 605 4.54 -2.28 -59.01
CA THR A 605 4.71 -3.41 -59.93
C THR A 605 5.43 -2.96 -61.20
N ALA A 606 5.06 -1.81 -61.78
CA ALA A 606 5.70 -1.30 -62.98
C ALA A 606 7.20 -0.99 -62.77
N ASN A 607 7.58 -0.35 -61.66
CA ASN A 607 8.98 -0.07 -61.34
C ASN A 607 9.78 -1.36 -61.16
N VAL A 608 9.25 -2.34 -60.43
CA VAL A 608 9.96 -3.59 -60.12
C VAL A 608 10.09 -4.48 -61.36
N GLU A 609 9.02 -4.65 -62.15
CA GLU A 609 9.09 -5.38 -63.42
C GLU A 609 10.01 -4.70 -64.44
N GLN A 610 10.04 -3.36 -64.49
CA GLN A 610 10.95 -2.60 -65.37
C GLN A 610 12.42 -2.70 -64.94
N ALA A 611 12.70 -2.73 -63.63
CA ALA A 611 14.08 -2.82 -63.12
C ALA A 611 14.67 -4.22 -63.24
N ILE A 612 13.82 -5.27 -63.21
CA ILE A 612 14.23 -6.66 -63.35
C ILE A 612 14.38 -7.10 -64.83
N ASP A 613 13.63 -6.47 -65.75
CA ASP A 613 13.71 -6.65 -67.23
C ASP A 613 13.78 -8.12 -67.71
N ARG A 614 13.00 -9.00 -67.08
CA ARG A 614 13.02 -10.46 -67.29
C ARG A 614 11.62 -11.05 -67.45
N GLU A 615 11.43 -11.88 -68.48
CA GLU A 615 10.20 -12.67 -68.66
C GLU A 615 10.19 -13.95 -67.80
N GLY A 616 9.00 -14.53 -67.58
CA GLY A 616 8.79 -15.76 -66.80
C GLY A 616 8.62 -15.53 -65.29
N ASP A 617 8.67 -16.62 -64.53
CA ASP A 617 8.24 -16.66 -63.11
C ASP A 617 9.34 -16.25 -62.10
N TRP A 618 10.50 -15.82 -62.61
CA TRP A 618 11.69 -15.39 -61.86
C TRP A 618 12.30 -16.43 -60.90
N ASP A 619 12.34 -17.68 -61.33
CA ASP A 619 13.06 -18.77 -60.63
C ASP A 619 14.51 -18.40 -60.29
N GLY A 620 14.90 -18.69 -59.04
CA GLY A 620 16.20 -18.37 -58.45
C GLY A 620 16.43 -16.90 -58.04
N LEU A 621 15.50 -15.98 -58.31
CA LEU A 621 15.61 -14.57 -57.90
C LEU A 621 15.06 -14.37 -56.48
N GLY A 622 15.81 -13.66 -55.64
CA GLY A 622 15.35 -13.19 -54.34
C GLY A 622 15.09 -11.68 -54.31
N VAL A 623 14.07 -11.29 -53.55
CA VAL A 623 13.72 -9.90 -53.27
C VAL A 623 13.60 -9.71 -51.76
N LEU A 624 14.37 -8.77 -51.25
CA LEU A 624 14.21 -8.24 -49.88
C LEU A 624 13.52 -6.88 -49.98
N THR A 625 12.40 -6.68 -49.28
CA THR A 625 11.88 -5.33 -49.06
C THR A 625 12.15 -4.86 -47.64
N VAL A 626 12.50 -3.59 -47.49
CA VAL A 626 13.05 -3.04 -46.24
C VAL A 626 12.06 -2.16 -45.46
N GLY A 627 10.75 -2.20 -45.75
CA GLY A 627 9.73 -1.51 -44.95
C GLY A 627 8.31 -2.05 -45.11
N ALA A 628 7.52 -2.00 -44.03
CA ALA A 628 6.17 -2.56 -43.91
C ALA A 628 5.19 -2.20 -45.05
N SER A 629 5.21 -0.94 -45.50
CA SER A 629 4.16 -0.33 -46.33
C SER A 629 3.94 -0.99 -47.70
N VAL A 630 4.96 -1.67 -48.25
CA VAL A 630 4.90 -2.25 -49.61
C VAL A 630 4.68 -3.77 -49.64
N VAL A 631 4.54 -4.43 -48.49
CA VAL A 631 4.37 -5.89 -48.40
C VAL A 631 3.17 -6.39 -49.21
N SER A 632 2.02 -5.72 -49.13
CA SER A 632 0.82 -6.09 -49.90
C SER A 632 1.04 -6.00 -51.41
N ALA A 633 1.80 -5.00 -51.89
CA ALA A 633 2.11 -4.86 -53.32
C ALA A 633 3.14 -5.91 -53.79
N LEU A 634 4.00 -6.39 -52.88
CA LEU A 634 4.93 -7.48 -53.12
C LEU A 634 4.22 -8.84 -53.19
N LEU A 635 3.16 -9.07 -52.42
CA LEU A 635 2.27 -10.23 -52.57
C LEU A 635 1.54 -10.22 -53.93
N SER A 636 0.97 -9.09 -54.35
CA SER A 636 0.39 -8.90 -55.71
C SER A 636 1.38 -9.16 -56.86
N LEU A 637 2.69 -9.01 -56.60
CA LEU A 637 3.76 -9.33 -57.53
C LEU A 637 4.10 -10.82 -57.49
N LYS A 638 4.13 -11.45 -56.31
CA LYS A 638 4.33 -12.89 -56.10
C LYS A 638 3.27 -13.74 -56.80
N GLU A 639 2.01 -13.32 -56.81
CA GLU A 639 0.95 -13.97 -57.62
C GLU A 639 1.32 -14.05 -59.11
N ARG A 640 1.98 -13.02 -59.64
CA ARG A 640 2.39 -12.92 -61.05
C ARG A 640 3.74 -13.59 -61.33
N ARG A 641 4.55 -13.81 -60.29
CA ARG A 641 5.93 -14.32 -60.35
C ARG A 641 6.14 -15.43 -59.29
N PRO A 642 5.49 -16.60 -59.43
CA PRO A 642 5.35 -17.54 -58.31
C PRO A 642 6.66 -18.11 -57.75
N ALA A 643 7.75 -18.11 -58.53
CA ALA A 643 9.06 -18.63 -58.10
C ALA A 643 9.97 -17.58 -57.44
N LEU A 644 9.55 -16.30 -57.37
CA LEU A 644 10.29 -15.25 -56.67
C LEU A 644 10.39 -15.56 -55.16
N LEU A 645 11.60 -15.55 -54.60
CA LEU A 645 11.83 -15.71 -53.16
C LEU A 645 11.71 -14.36 -52.47
N ILE A 646 10.99 -14.28 -51.34
CA ILE A 646 10.66 -13.00 -50.68
C ILE A 646 11.01 -13.05 -49.19
N GLY A 647 11.73 -12.03 -48.73
CA GLY A 647 11.84 -11.66 -47.32
C GLY A 647 11.42 -10.20 -47.12
N THR A 648 10.94 -9.86 -45.92
CA THR A 648 10.54 -8.48 -45.58
C THR A 648 11.09 -8.04 -44.24
N PHE A 649 11.20 -6.73 -44.06
CA PHE A 649 11.22 -6.11 -42.74
C PHE A 649 9.80 -5.80 -42.25
N ASP A 650 9.71 -5.56 -40.94
CA ASP A 650 8.50 -5.23 -40.19
C ASP A 650 7.45 -6.35 -40.17
N THR A 651 6.38 -6.14 -39.40
CA THR A 651 5.32 -7.15 -39.14
C THR A 651 3.89 -6.62 -39.38
N PRO A 652 3.58 -6.05 -40.58
CA PRO A 652 2.20 -5.71 -40.94
C PRO A 652 1.35 -6.98 -41.16
N ASP A 653 0.03 -6.90 -41.03
CA ASP A 653 -0.90 -8.04 -41.15
C ASP A 653 -0.68 -8.91 -42.41
N ALA A 654 -0.32 -8.27 -43.53
CA ALA A 654 -0.02 -8.92 -44.80
C ALA A 654 1.17 -9.91 -44.72
N LEU A 655 2.11 -9.71 -43.78
CA LEU A 655 3.15 -10.70 -43.48
C LEU A 655 2.54 -12.01 -42.99
N PHE A 656 1.61 -11.96 -42.04
CA PHE A 656 1.10 -13.16 -41.37
C PHE A 656 0.36 -14.08 -42.36
N GLN A 657 -0.51 -13.50 -43.22
CA GLN A 657 -1.08 -14.22 -44.36
C GLN A 657 0.02 -14.75 -45.32
N GLY A 658 1.04 -13.93 -45.60
CA GLY A 658 2.15 -14.32 -46.48
C GLY A 658 2.98 -15.49 -45.96
N LEU A 659 3.11 -15.64 -44.64
CA LEU A 659 3.76 -16.78 -43.99
C LEU A 659 2.86 -18.03 -44.01
N GLU A 660 1.56 -17.89 -43.74
CA GLU A 660 0.59 -19.01 -43.79
C GLU A 660 0.45 -19.61 -45.19
N GLU A 661 0.52 -18.77 -46.22
CA GLU A 661 0.49 -19.20 -47.62
C GLU A 661 1.86 -19.66 -48.16
N GLY A 662 2.95 -19.43 -47.40
CA GLY A 662 4.33 -19.68 -47.85
C GLY A 662 4.76 -18.80 -49.03
N THR A 663 4.12 -17.64 -49.21
CA THR A 663 4.44 -16.67 -50.25
C THR A 663 5.54 -15.69 -49.82
N ILE A 664 5.70 -15.48 -48.51
CA ILE A 664 6.84 -14.82 -47.86
C ILE A 664 7.59 -15.88 -47.04
N LEU A 665 8.93 -15.79 -46.98
CA LEU A 665 9.78 -16.75 -46.27
C LEU A 665 10.08 -16.36 -44.82
N PHE A 666 10.10 -15.05 -44.53
CA PHE A 666 10.26 -14.47 -43.19
C PHE A 666 9.94 -12.96 -43.21
N GLY A 667 9.52 -12.46 -42.05
CA GLY A 667 9.59 -11.05 -41.67
C GLY A 667 10.73 -10.77 -40.68
N ILE A 668 10.99 -9.49 -40.39
CA ILE A 668 11.95 -9.05 -39.36
C ILE A 668 11.28 -8.01 -38.47
N ASP A 669 10.93 -8.40 -37.24
CA ASP A 669 10.43 -7.49 -36.23
C ASP A 669 11.58 -6.71 -35.59
N GLN A 670 11.62 -5.40 -35.88
CA GLN A 670 12.47 -4.43 -35.18
C GLN A 670 11.86 -3.94 -33.84
N ASN A 671 10.70 -4.47 -33.47
CA ASN A 671 9.98 -4.27 -32.21
C ASN A 671 9.53 -2.81 -31.95
N PRO A 672 8.53 -2.31 -32.70
CA PRO A 672 7.97 -0.96 -32.51
C PRO A 672 7.43 -0.71 -31.10
N PHE A 673 6.91 -1.75 -30.43
CA PHE A 673 6.42 -1.66 -29.05
C PHE A 673 7.53 -1.11 -28.14
N VAL A 674 8.71 -1.74 -28.17
CA VAL A 674 9.83 -1.38 -27.30
C VAL A 674 10.46 -0.05 -27.71
N GLN A 675 10.52 0.27 -29.00
CA GLN A 675 10.98 1.58 -29.50
C GLN A 675 10.06 2.75 -29.07
N GLY A 676 8.75 2.50 -28.85
CA GLY A 676 7.81 3.49 -28.30
C GLY A 676 7.78 3.54 -26.76
N TYR A 677 7.81 2.37 -26.11
CA TYR A 677 7.57 2.21 -24.67
C TYR A 677 8.80 2.59 -23.82
N MET A 678 9.99 2.10 -24.17
CA MET A 678 11.20 2.25 -23.34
C MET A 678 11.76 3.67 -23.20
N PRO A 679 11.73 4.56 -24.21
CA PRO A 679 12.27 5.92 -24.06
C PRO A 679 11.56 6.71 -22.95
N VAL A 680 10.25 6.50 -22.80
CA VAL A 680 9.43 7.19 -21.80
C VAL A 680 9.77 6.69 -20.39
N TRP A 681 9.94 5.37 -20.22
CA TRP A 681 10.40 4.77 -18.96
C TRP A 681 11.80 5.24 -18.57
N LEU A 682 12.77 5.18 -19.48
CA LEU A 682 14.16 5.53 -19.21
C LEU A 682 14.34 7.04 -18.93
N LEU A 683 13.66 7.93 -19.66
CA LEU A 683 13.66 9.37 -19.38
C LEU A 683 12.95 9.69 -18.06
N THR A 684 11.87 8.99 -17.71
CA THR A 684 11.16 9.21 -16.43
C THR A 684 12.03 8.80 -15.25
N LEU A 685 12.63 7.59 -15.28
CA LEU A 685 13.55 7.08 -14.27
C LEU A 685 14.76 8.02 -14.10
N LEU A 686 15.38 8.44 -15.22
CA LEU A 686 16.46 9.42 -15.23
C LEU A 686 16.03 10.76 -14.61
N SER A 687 14.81 11.24 -14.87
CA SER A 687 14.33 12.51 -14.34
C SER A 687 14.27 12.51 -12.81
N HIS A 688 13.60 11.54 -12.18
CA HIS A 688 13.42 11.56 -10.71
C HIS A 688 14.54 10.89 -9.90
N THR A 689 15.24 9.88 -10.43
CA THR A 689 16.29 9.13 -9.68
C THR A 689 17.72 9.53 -10.05
N LYS A 690 17.92 10.13 -11.23
CA LYS A 690 19.22 10.36 -11.90
C LYS A 690 19.98 9.09 -12.31
N GLN A 691 19.37 7.91 -12.19
CA GLN A 691 19.93 6.61 -12.60
C GLN A 691 19.63 6.34 -14.09
N HIS A 692 20.53 5.64 -14.79
CA HIS A 692 20.44 5.32 -16.22
C HIS A 692 21.37 4.15 -16.58
N LEU A 693 21.00 3.39 -17.62
CA LEU A 693 21.82 2.28 -18.10
C LEU A 693 23.16 2.76 -18.67
N GLN A 694 24.19 1.91 -18.67
CA GLN A 694 25.48 2.21 -19.31
C GLN A 694 25.51 1.80 -20.78
N ASN A 695 24.53 1.02 -21.25
CA ASN A 695 24.35 0.70 -22.67
C ASN A 695 23.95 1.96 -23.46
N ASN A 696 24.88 2.51 -24.23
CA ASN A 696 24.61 3.63 -25.15
C ASN A 696 23.67 3.21 -26.30
N PHE A 697 23.65 1.93 -26.65
CA PHE A 697 22.74 1.33 -27.63
C PHE A 697 21.85 0.30 -26.92
N ILE A 698 20.54 0.38 -27.15
CA ILE A 698 19.52 -0.47 -26.54
C ILE A 698 18.80 -1.20 -27.67
N GLU A 699 19.19 -2.47 -27.89
CA GLU A 699 18.79 -3.24 -29.07
C GLU A 699 17.35 -3.78 -28.95
N THR A 700 16.51 -3.47 -29.93
CA THR A 700 15.09 -3.87 -29.96
C THR A 700 14.78 -5.00 -30.94
N GLY A 701 15.65 -5.21 -31.94
CA GLY A 701 15.62 -6.29 -32.92
C GLY A 701 16.99 -6.40 -33.62
N PRO A 702 17.23 -7.40 -34.48
CA PRO A 702 16.21 -8.15 -35.23
C PRO A 702 15.65 -9.39 -34.54
N SER A 703 14.33 -9.55 -34.61
CA SER A 703 13.65 -10.84 -34.37
C SER A 703 13.06 -11.35 -35.67
N TYR A 704 13.52 -12.51 -36.15
CA TYR A 704 13.02 -13.13 -37.38
C TYR A 704 11.66 -13.79 -37.12
N VAL A 705 10.70 -13.56 -38.02
CA VAL A 705 9.33 -14.08 -37.93
C VAL A 705 9.11 -15.00 -39.14
N ASP A 706 9.31 -16.29 -38.91
CA ASP A 706 9.33 -17.33 -39.97
C ASP A 706 8.02 -18.12 -40.07
N GLU A 707 7.21 -18.08 -39.01
CA GLU A 707 5.90 -18.71 -38.89
C GLU A 707 4.88 -17.64 -38.47
N SER A 708 3.64 -17.79 -38.90
CA SER A 708 2.58 -16.84 -38.51
C SER A 708 2.29 -16.94 -37.01
N PRO A 709 2.19 -15.82 -36.28
CA PRO A 709 1.84 -15.82 -34.86
C PRO A 709 0.39 -16.29 -34.66
N SER A 710 0.06 -16.75 -33.45
CA SER A 710 -1.29 -17.21 -33.12
C SER A 710 -2.34 -16.10 -33.32
N GLU A 711 -3.58 -16.49 -33.64
CA GLU A 711 -4.72 -15.56 -33.85
C GLU A 711 -4.82 -14.51 -32.71
N ALA A 712 -4.61 -14.93 -31.46
CA ALA A 712 -4.63 -14.04 -30.30
C ALA A 712 -3.50 -13.00 -30.31
N LEU A 713 -2.27 -13.37 -30.71
CA LEU A 713 -1.16 -12.43 -30.84
C LEU A 713 -1.31 -11.53 -32.07
N GLN A 714 -1.95 -12.00 -33.15
CA GLN A 714 -2.37 -11.15 -34.27
C GLN A 714 -3.36 -10.08 -33.79
N VAL A 715 -4.36 -10.45 -32.97
CA VAL A 715 -5.30 -9.48 -32.35
C VAL A 715 -4.58 -8.46 -31.46
N CYS A 716 -3.57 -8.87 -30.69
CA CYS A 716 -2.76 -7.93 -29.90
C CYS A 716 -2.00 -6.92 -30.77
N VAL A 717 -1.44 -7.34 -31.90
CA VAL A 717 -0.77 -6.44 -32.88
C VAL A 717 -1.80 -5.49 -33.53
N LEU A 718 -2.95 -6.02 -33.95
CA LEU A 718 -4.05 -5.26 -34.57
C LEU A 718 -4.68 -4.20 -33.66
N ASN A 719 -4.64 -4.40 -32.34
CA ASN A 719 -5.13 -3.43 -31.34
C ASN A 719 -4.00 -2.65 -30.64
N ASP A 720 -2.85 -2.46 -31.31
CA ASP A 720 -1.68 -1.70 -30.83
C ASP A 720 -1.13 -2.12 -29.43
N PHE A 721 -1.49 -3.31 -28.93
CA PHE A 721 -1.32 -3.76 -27.54
C PHE A 721 -2.00 -2.83 -26.49
N GLU A 722 -3.25 -2.41 -26.73
CA GLU A 722 -4.06 -1.60 -25.81
C GLU A 722 -4.23 -2.28 -24.43
N VAL A 723 -4.01 -1.51 -23.36
CA VAL A 723 -4.16 -1.95 -21.96
C VAL A 723 -5.49 -1.47 -21.40
N CYS A 724 -6.16 -2.32 -20.62
CA CYS A 724 -7.45 -1.96 -20.06
C CYS A 724 -7.37 -0.73 -19.10
N PRO A 725 -8.34 0.21 -19.16
CA PRO A 725 -8.35 1.39 -18.30
C PRO A 725 -8.33 1.07 -16.80
N ARG A 726 -7.63 1.89 -16.01
CA ARG A 726 -7.51 1.77 -14.55
C ARG A 726 -8.90 1.65 -13.87
N PRO A 727 -9.15 0.60 -13.05
CA PRO A 727 -10.41 0.51 -12.30
C PRO A 727 -10.44 1.57 -11.18
N VAL A 728 -11.35 2.55 -11.31
CA VAL A 728 -11.41 3.72 -10.41
C VAL A 728 -11.48 3.33 -8.92
N GLN A 729 -10.48 3.76 -8.16
CA GLN A 729 -10.35 3.45 -6.73
C GLN A 729 -11.38 4.24 -5.91
N GLU A 730 -12.48 3.58 -5.51
CA GLU A 730 -13.57 4.23 -4.78
C GLU A 730 -13.38 4.16 -3.26
N ASN A 731 -12.76 5.19 -2.68
CA ASN A 731 -12.65 5.34 -1.23
C ASN A 731 -14.01 5.74 -0.62
N LYS A 732 -14.68 4.76 0.00
CA LYS A 732 -16.09 4.82 0.42
C LYS A 732 -16.35 5.45 1.79
N ASN A 733 -15.32 5.95 2.49
CA ASN A 733 -15.41 6.60 3.82
C ASN A 733 -16.31 5.84 4.82
N GLN A 734 -16.17 4.52 4.86
CA GLN A 734 -17.04 3.64 5.66
C GLN A 734 -16.61 3.62 7.14
N LEU A 735 -17.56 3.38 8.04
CA LEU A 735 -17.32 3.42 9.49
C LEU A 735 -16.48 2.24 10.01
N THR A 736 -15.96 1.37 9.13
CA THR A 736 -15.28 0.11 9.48
C THR A 736 -14.20 0.27 10.56
N ARG A 737 -13.30 1.27 10.46
CA ARG A 737 -12.25 1.53 11.48
C ARG A 737 -12.82 2.04 12.83
N ILE A 738 -13.92 2.81 12.85
CA ILE A 738 -14.47 3.45 14.07
C ILE A 738 -15.64 2.68 14.73
N ARG A 739 -16.35 1.84 13.97
CA ARG A 739 -17.52 1.06 14.41
C ARG A 739 -17.29 0.24 15.70
N PRO A 740 -16.15 -0.47 15.89
CA PRO A 740 -15.92 -1.28 17.10
C PRO A 740 -15.97 -0.47 18.40
N LEU A 741 -15.44 0.75 18.42
CA LEU A 741 -15.43 1.63 19.58
C LEU A 741 -16.86 1.97 20.03
N GLY A 742 -17.73 2.35 19.08
CA GLY A 742 -19.13 2.67 19.40
C GLY A 742 -19.92 1.45 19.86
N LEU A 743 -19.70 0.28 19.25
CA LEU A 743 -20.31 -0.97 19.71
C LEU A 743 -19.86 -1.37 21.13
N ALA A 744 -18.60 -1.13 21.50
CA ALA A 744 -18.12 -1.35 22.87
C ALA A 744 -18.78 -0.39 23.88
N LEU A 745 -18.89 0.90 23.56
CA LEU A 745 -19.58 1.89 24.40
C LEU A 745 -21.09 1.58 24.55
N ALA A 746 -21.73 1.09 23.49
CA ALA A 746 -23.09 0.59 23.52
C ALA A 746 -23.22 -0.63 24.44
N ALA A 747 -22.35 -1.64 24.29
CA ALA A 747 -22.36 -2.85 25.09
C ALA A 747 -22.21 -2.57 26.60
N VAL A 748 -21.28 -1.69 26.99
CA VAL A 748 -21.10 -1.23 28.37
C VAL A 748 -22.39 -0.59 28.92
N SER A 749 -23.05 0.24 28.11
CA SER A 749 -24.28 0.95 28.48
C SER A 749 -25.48 0.02 28.64
N LEU A 750 -25.65 -0.93 27.73
CA LEU A 750 -26.71 -1.95 27.77
C LEU A 750 -26.50 -2.92 28.94
N ALA A 751 -25.26 -3.35 29.19
CA ALA A 751 -24.90 -4.21 30.31
C ALA A 751 -25.16 -3.51 31.67
N LEU A 752 -24.71 -2.26 31.84
CA LEU A 752 -24.95 -1.50 33.07
C LEU A 752 -26.43 -1.22 33.30
N SER A 753 -27.19 -0.84 32.27
CA SER A 753 -28.64 -0.63 32.43
C SER A 753 -29.37 -1.91 32.85
N THR A 754 -29.02 -3.04 32.24
CA THR A 754 -29.55 -4.37 32.59
C THR A 754 -29.18 -4.76 34.02
N PHE A 755 -27.92 -4.56 34.42
CA PHE A 755 -27.43 -4.81 35.78
C PHE A 755 -28.21 -3.99 36.83
N PHE A 756 -28.38 -2.68 36.61
CA PHE A 756 -29.12 -1.82 37.53
C PHE A 756 -30.62 -2.18 37.58
N GLY A 757 -31.23 -2.57 36.46
CA GLY A 757 -32.61 -3.07 36.40
C GLY A 757 -32.81 -4.34 37.22
N VAL A 758 -31.96 -5.35 37.00
CA VAL A 758 -31.95 -6.62 37.78
C VAL A 758 -31.68 -6.34 39.25
N TRP A 759 -30.74 -5.44 39.58
CA TRP A 759 -30.43 -5.07 40.95
C TRP A 759 -31.63 -4.41 41.67
N VAL A 760 -32.36 -3.51 40.99
CA VAL A 760 -33.59 -2.91 41.53
C VAL A 760 -34.67 -3.96 41.73
N TRP A 761 -34.85 -4.90 40.79
CA TRP A 761 -35.83 -5.99 40.93
C TRP A 761 -35.51 -6.88 42.15
N LEU A 762 -34.28 -7.37 42.27
CA LEU A 762 -33.82 -8.18 43.41
C LEU A 762 -33.93 -7.45 44.75
N ASN A 763 -33.71 -6.13 44.78
CA ASN A 763 -33.76 -5.32 46.00
C ASN A 763 -35.09 -4.59 46.21
N MET A 764 -36.10 -4.80 45.36
CA MET A 764 -37.39 -4.10 45.39
C MET A 764 -38.11 -4.22 46.74
N ASN A 765 -37.82 -5.27 47.52
CA ASN A 765 -38.41 -5.45 48.84
C ASN A 765 -37.75 -4.64 49.98
N ARG A 766 -36.59 -4.01 49.77
CA ARG A 766 -35.83 -3.21 50.76
C ARG A 766 -36.46 -1.85 51.06
N SER A 767 -36.22 -1.31 52.25
CA SER A 767 -36.76 -0.02 52.71
C SER A 767 -36.36 1.14 51.80
N CYS A 768 -35.06 1.28 51.52
CA CYS A 768 -34.50 2.26 50.59
C CYS A 768 -35.21 2.22 49.21
N ILE A 769 -35.27 1.05 48.56
CA ILE A 769 -35.82 0.91 47.20
C ILE A 769 -37.35 1.14 47.16
N LYS A 770 -38.09 0.69 48.19
CA LYS A 770 -39.53 1.00 48.31
C LYS A 770 -39.80 2.51 48.42
N LYS A 771 -38.99 3.23 49.21
CA LYS A 771 -39.05 4.70 49.30
C LYS A 771 -38.68 5.36 47.95
N SER A 772 -37.65 4.85 47.26
CA SER A 772 -37.17 5.35 45.96
C SER A 772 -38.08 5.08 44.75
N GLN A 773 -39.24 4.43 44.94
CA GLN A 773 -40.29 4.19 43.94
C GLN A 773 -39.82 3.28 42.77
N PRO A 774 -39.88 1.94 42.91
CA PRO A 774 -39.21 1.02 41.99
C PRO A 774 -39.74 1.04 40.55
N LEU A 775 -41.02 1.36 40.33
CA LEU A 775 -41.61 1.49 38.98
C LEU A 775 -40.84 2.49 38.12
N PHE A 776 -40.60 3.70 38.65
CA PHE A 776 -39.88 4.75 37.93
C PHE A 776 -38.40 4.42 37.75
N LEU A 777 -37.78 3.68 38.67
CA LEU A 777 -36.41 3.19 38.50
C LEU A 777 -36.31 2.17 37.34
N GLY A 778 -37.28 1.25 37.23
CA GLY A 778 -37.36 0.33 36.10
C GLY A 778 -37.58 1.05 34.77
N MET A 779 -38.44 2.06 34.73
CA MET A 779 -38.65 2.91 33.54
C MET A 779 -37.37 3.65 33.12
N ILE A 780 -36.54 4.11 34.07
CA ILE A 780 -35.26 4.77 33.76
C ILE A 780 -34.26 3.77 33.15
N CYS A 781 -34.17 2.53 33.66
CA CYS A 781 -33.37 1.47 33.03
C CYS A 781 -33.87 1.17 31.60
N ILE A 782 -35.17 1.00 31.40
CA ILE A 782 -35.74 0.75 30.06
C ILE A 782 -35.42 1.92 29.11
N GLY A 783 -35.62 3.16 29.54
CA GLY A 783 -35.32 4.33 28.72
C GLY A 783 -33.84 4.49 28.36
N THR A 784 -32.93 4.27 29.32
CA THR A 784 -31.47 4.31 29.09
C THR A 784 -30.96 3.14 28.26
N PHE A 785 -31.57 1.95 28.38
CA PHE A 785 -31.28 0.80 27.52
C PHE A 785 -31.64 1.13 26.07
N LEU A 786 -32.86 1.63 25.83
CA LEU A 786 -33.29 2.06 24.49
C LEU A 786 -32.41 3.18 23.94
N MET A 787 -32.10 4.22 24.73
CA MET A 787 -31.17 5.27 24.30
C MET A 787 -29.81 4.69 23.88
N ALA A 788 -29.22 3.78 24.65
CA ALA A 788 -27.96 3.13 24.30
C ALA A 788 -28.06 2.26 23.04
N SER A 789 -29.19 1.58 22.81
CA SER A 789 -29.43 0.80 21.59
C SER A 789 -29.36 1.63 20.31
N THR A 790 -29.55 2.95 20.37
CA THR A 790 -29.44 3.87 19.22
C THR A 790 -28.05 3.84 18.55
N ILE A 791 -26.98 3.56 19.31
CA ILE A 791 -25.62 3.53 18.77
C ILE A 791 -25.47 2.43 17.72
N ILE A 792 -26.24 1.34 17.82
CA ILE A 792 -26.18 0.19 16.89
C ILE A 792 -26.61 0.59 15.47
N PRO A 793 -27.84 1.09 15.19
CA PRO A 793 -28.22 1.52 13.85
C PRO A 793 -27.45 2.75 13.36
N LEU A 794 -26.88 3.58 14.24
CA LEU A 794 -25.98 4.67 13.84
C LEU A 794 -24.62 4.17 13.31
N GLY A 795 -24.20 2.94 13.64
CA GLY A 795 -22.97 2.31 13.16
C GLY A 795 -23.15 1.37 11.96
N ILE A 796 -24.34 1.36 11.35
CA ILE A 796 -24.65 0.57 10.15
C ILE A 796 -24.47 1.44 8.91
N ASP A 797 -23.68 0.94 7.96
CA ASP A 797 -23.47 1.51 6.64
C ASP A 797 -23.42 0.38 5.58
N ASP A 798 -23.10 0.76 4.34
CA ASP A 798 -23.00 -0.15 3.20
C ASP A 798 -21.77 -1.07 3.18
N SER A 799 -20.93 -1.08 4.23
CA SER A 799 -19.85 -2.08 4.41
C SER A 799 -20.31 -3.40 5.03
N ILE A 800 -21.55 -3.45 5.54
CA ILE A 800 -22.11 -4.65 6.20
C ILE A 800 -23.52 -5.05 5.77
N VAL A 801 -24.29 -4.16 5.13
CA VAL A 801 -25.66 -4.44 4.65
C VAL A 801 -25.97 -3.69 3.36
N SER A 802 -27.05 -4.06 2.65
CA SER A 802 -27.47 -3.33 1.45
C SER A 802 -28.03 -1.92 1.75
N PRO A 803 -28.03 -0.97 0.79
CA PRO A 803 -28.59 0.37 1.00
C PRO A 803 -30.02 0.40 1.54
N ASP A 804 -30.89 -0.52 1.12
CA ASP A 804 -32.25 -0.68 1.67
C ASP A 804 -32.24 -0.94 3.19
N ALA A 805 -31.25 -1.69 3.68
CA ALA A 805 -31.06 -1.97 5.10
C ALA A 805 -30.42 -0.78 5.83
N CYS A 806 -29.54 -0.02 5.18
CA CYS A 806 -29.05 1.26 5.69
C CYS A 806 -30.20 2.26 5.90
N SER A 807 -31.09 2.44 4.91
CA SER A 807 -32.30 3.29 5.04
C SER A 807 -33.20 2.85 6.20
N ARG A 808 -33.36 1.53 6.41
CA ARG A 808 -34.07 1.01 7.60
C ARG A 808 -33.35 1.32 8.92
N ALA A 809 -32.02 1.31 8.94
CA ALA A 809 -31.23 1.70 10.11
C ALA A 809 -31.34 3.21 10.38
N CYS A 810 -31.26 4.06 9.34
CA CYS A 810 -31.48 5.50 9.41
C CYS A 810 -32.79 5.84 10.11
N MET A 811 -33.90 5.21 9.72
CA MET A 811 -35.20 5.43 10.35
C MET A 811 -35.31 4.81 11.76
N ALA A 812 -34.58 3.72 12.05
CA ALA A 812 -34.60 3.07 13.37
C ALA A 812 -33.97 3.94 14.48
N ALA A 813 -32.90 4.70 14.17
CA ALA A 813 -32.21 5.54 15.14
C ALA A 813 -33.11 6.58 15.85
N PRO A 814 -33.86 7.48 15.17
CA PRO A 814 -34.73 8.45 15.83
C PRO A 814 -35.85 7.79 16.63
N TRP A 815 -36.41 6.66 16.16
CA TRP A 815 -37.42 5.89 16.91
C TRP A 815 -36.89 5.41 18.26
N ILE A 816 -35.75 4.71 18.23
CA ILE A 816 -35.14 4.09 19.41
C ILE A 816 -34.70 5.15 20.43
N PHE A 817 -34.03 6.20 19.97
CA PHE A 817 -33.59 7.31 20.82
C PHE A 817 -34.77 8.06 21.47
N SER A 818 -35.74 8.48 20.65
CA SER A 818 -36.82 9.38 21.06
C SER A 818 -37.77 8.72 22.07
N ILE A 819 -38.07 7.43 21.90
CA ILE A 819 -38.85 6.64 22.86
C ILE A 819 -38.05 6.40 24.15
N GLY A 820 -36.76 6.06 24.05
CA GLY A 820 -35.89 5.86 25.21
C GLY A 820 -35.77 7.11 26.07
N PHE A 821 -35.49 8.25 25.43
CA PHE A 821 -35.41 9.57 26.04
C PHE A 821 -36.71 9.95 26.74
N THR A 822 -37.84 9.89 26.02
CA THR A 822 -39.16 10.23 26.58
C THR A 822 -39.50 9.37 27.79
N THR A 823 -39.11 8.09 27.78
CA THR A 823 -39.34 7.14 28.87
C THR A 823 -38.48 7.46 30.10
N ALA A 824 -37.16 7.65 29.95
CA ALA A 824 -36.27 7.94 31.08
C ALA A 824 -36.57 9.32 31.72
N PHE A 825 -36.76 10.35 30.90
CA PHE A 825 -36.93 11.73 31.40
C PHE A 825 -38.32 11.96 31.98
N THR A 826 -39.37 11.40 31.39
CA THR A 826 -40.72 11.53 31.97
C THR A 826 -40.89 10.67 33.22
N ALA A 827 -40.16 9.54 33.36
CA ALA A 827 -40.08 8.80 34.61
C ALA A 827 -39.51 9.65 35.76
N LEU A 828 -38.47 10.45 35.50
CA LEU A 828 -37.93 11.42 36.46
C LEU A 828 -38.97 12.50 36.80
N PHE A 829 -39.60 13.12 35.81
CA PHE A 829 -40.67 14.10 36.03
C PHE A 829 -41.80 13.55 36.91
N CYS A 830 -42.38 12.40 36.56
CA CYS A 830 -43.47 11.76 37.31
C CYS A 830 -43.05 11.41 38.75
N LYS A 831 -41.83 10.88 38.93
CA LYS A 831 -41.27 10.56 40.25
C LYS A 831 -41.16 11.80 41.15
N ILE A 832 -40.61 12.91 40.64
CA ILE A 832 -40.47 14.16 41.41
C ILE A 832 -41.83 14.80 41.66
N TRP A 833 -42.73 14.83 40.65
CA TRP A 833 -44.06 15.41 40.79
C TRP A 833 -44.88 14.72 41.87
N ARG A 834 -44.82 13.38 41.96
CA ARG A 834 -45.43 12.61 43.06
C ARG A 834 -44.87 12.99 44.43
N ILE A 835 -43.57 13.20 44.56
CA ILE A 835 -42.93 13.66 45.81
C ILE A 835 -43.42 15.08 46.16
N ASN A 836 -43.45 16.00 45.19
CA ASN A 836 -43.93 17.36 45.39
C ASN A 836 -45.39 17.40 45.85
N ILE A 837 -46.27 16.55 45.31
CA ILE A 837 -47.68 16.44 45.76
C ILE A 837 -47.75 15.98 47.21
N LEU A 838 -47.03 14.91 47.57
CA LEU A 838 -47.05 14.33 48.92
C LEU A 838 -46.50 15.31 49.97
N MET A 839 -45.40 16.00 49.67
CA MET A 839 -44.81 17.00 50.57
C MET A 839 -45.64 18.28 50.70
N THR A 840 -46.30 18.73 49.63
CA THR A 840 -47.25 19.87 49.73
C THR A 840 -48.49 19.49 50.55
N SER A 841 -48.93 18.23 50.46
CA SER A 841 -50.07 17.70 51.21
C SER A 841 -49.76 17.55 52.70
N SER A 842 -48.54 17.13 53.07
CA SER A 842 -48.13 17.05 54.49
C SER A 842 -47.96 18.43 55.13
N GLN A 843 -47.42 19.42 54.40
CA GLN A 843 -47.34 20.82 54.87
C GLN A 843 -48.72 21.46 55.12
N SER A 844 -49.77 20.98 54.44
CA SER A 844 -51.16 21.41 54.64
C SER A 844 -51.97 20.46 55.55
N PHE A 845 -51.29 19.57 56.29
CA PHE A 845 -51.87 18.54 57.18
C PHE A 845 -52.91 17.60 56.52
N ARG A 846 -53.02 17.60 55.19
CA ARG A 846 -54.00 16.82 54.44
C ARG A 846 -53.42 15.45 54.09
N ARG A 847 -53.93 14.39 54.72
CA ARG A 847 -53.50 13.01 54.43
C ARG A 847 -54.04 12.53 53.07
N VAL A 848 -53.27 12.74 52.01
CA VAL A 848 -53.54 12.24 50.65
C VAL A 848 -52.69 10.99 50.38
N ASN A 849 -53.30 9.93 49.86
CA ASN A 849 -52.58 8.78 49.33
C ASN A 849 -52.52 8.90 47.80
N VAL A 850 -51.32 8.91 47.22
CA VAL A 850 -51.08 9.04 45.77
C VAL A 850 -50.33 7.80 45.31
N THR A 851 -50.91 7.00 44.42
CA THR A 851 -50.27 5.82 43.83
C THR A 851 -49.24 6.24 42.77
N ALA A 852 -48.53 5.28 42.17
CA ALA A 852 -47.67 5.58 41.03
C ALA A 852 -48.49 5.89 39.76
N MET A 853 -49.64 5.23 39.57
CA MET A 853 -50.47 5.38 38.36
C MET A 853 -51.11 6.77 38.26
N ASP A 854 -51.45 7.39 39.38
CA ASP A 854 -52.10 8.71 39.42
C ASP A 854 -51.29 9.82 38.74
N VAL A 855 -49.97 9.67 38.68
CA VAL A 855 -49.05 10.63 38.04
C VAL A 855 -48.56 10.20 36.65
N MET A 856 -49.00 9.06 36.11
CA MET A 856 -48.54 8.54 34.81
C MET A 856 -49.18 9.22 33.59
N LYS A 857 -50.22 10.03 33.77
CA LYS A 857 -50.96 10.65 32.66
C LYS A 857 -50.06 11.49 31.71
N PRO A 858 -49.11 12.31 32.18
CA PRO A 858 -48.21 13.05 31.30
C PRO A 858 -47.28 12.14 30.50
N PHE A 859 -46.78 11.04 31.07
CA PHE A 859 -46.00 10.05 30.33
C PHE A 859 -46.79 9.42 29.19
N ALA A 860 -48.04 9.02 29.44
CA ALA A 860 -48.91 8.51 28.38
C ALA A 860 -49.12 9.54 27.25
N ILE A 861 -49.45 10.79 27.60
CA ILE A 861 -49.66 11.87 26.60
C ILE A 861 -48.39 12.16 25.79
N LEU A 862 -47.25 12.34 26.45
CA LEU A 862 -45.98 12.67 25.81
C LEU A 862 -45.48 11.54 24.92
N LEU A 863 -45.59 10.27 25.37
CA LEU A 863 -45.22 9.11 24.57
C LEU A 863 -46.16 8.91 23.36
N THR A 864 -47.47 9.11 23.53
CA THR A 864 -48.42 9.03 22.41
C THR A 864 -48.15 10.11 21.35
N LEU A 865 -47.87 11.35 21.75
CA LEU A 865 -47.49 12.41 20.81
C LEU A 865 -46.18 12.08 20.07
N ASN A 866 -45.18 11.56 20.79
CA ASN A 866 -43.90 11.14 20.22
C ASN A 866 -44.08 10.06 19.14
N VAL A 867 -44.84 9.00 19.46
CA VAL A 867 -45.15 7.92 18.51
C VAL A 867 -45.97 8.43 17.31
N ILE A 868 -46.88 9.39 17.48
CA ILE A 868 -47.62 9.99 16.36
C ILE A 868 -46.67 10.71 15.39
N PHE A 869 -45.75 11.55 15.89
CA PHE A 869 -44.80 12.25 15.02
C PHE A 869 -43.83 11.29 14.32
N LEU A 870 -43.35 10.25 15.02
CA LEU A 870 -42.50 9.21 14.43
C LEU A 870 -43.24 8.39 13.35
N LEU A 871 -44.52 8.05 13.55
CA LEU A 871 -45.34 7.37 12.54
C LEU A 871 -45.58 8.26 11.30
N VAL A 872 -45.95 9.52 11.50
CA VAL A 872 -46.14 10.47 10.38
C VAL A 872 -44.85 10.63 9.59
N TRP A 873 -43.71 10.80 10.26
CA TRP A 873 -42.40 10.88 9.61
C TRP A 873 -42.09 9.63 8.79
N THR A 874 -42.22 8.44 9.39
CA THR A 874 -41.90 7.15 8.73
C THR A 874 -42.79 6.85 7.53
N ILE A 875 -44.06 7.27 7.55
CA ILE A 875 -45.05 6.93 6.52
C ILE A 875 -45.09 7.96 5.38
N VAL A 876 -44.82 9.24 5.66
CA VAL A 876 -44.99 10.34 4.70
C VAL A 876 -43.67 10.76 4.05
N ASP A 877 -42.55 10.70 4.79
CA ASP A 877 -41.29 11.34 4.37
C ASP A 877 -40.08 10.71 5.09
N PRO A 878 -39.85 9.39 4.92
CA PRO A 878 -38.85 8.63 5.68
C PRO A 878 -37.42 9.13 5.46
N MET A 879 -36.50 8.72 6.35
CA MET A 879 -35.06 8.89 6.11
C MET A 879 -34.54 7.82 5.15
N GLU A 880 -33.72 8.25 4.19
CA GLU A 880 -33.11 7.39 3.17
C GLU A 880 -31.58 7.43 3.31
N TRP A 881 -30.89 6.38 2.86
CA TRP A 881 -29.43 6.32 2.77
C TRP A 881 -28.99 6.73 1.37
N GLU A 882 -28.29 7.86 1.27
CA GLU A 882 -27.71 8.35 0.01
C GLU A 882 -26.18 8.38 0.14
N ARG A 883 -25.48 8.19 -0.99
CA ARG A 883 -24.01 8.23 -1.08
C ARG A 883 -23.58 9.45 -1.87
N ASN A 884 -22.99 10.42 -1.19
CA ASN A 884 -22.46 11.66 -1.77
C ASN A 884 -21.04 11.41 -2.30
N ILE A 885 -20.69 12.01 -3.44
CA ILE A 885 -19.33 12.01 -3.99
C ILE A 885 -18.65 13.31 -3.54
N THR A 886 -17.48 13.20 -2.91
CA THR A 886 -16.70 14.33 -2.38
C THR A 886 -15.56 14.75 -3.30
N SER A 887 -14.96 13.81 -4.02
CA SER A 887 -14.00 14.07 -5.09
C SER A 887 -14.12 13.01 -6.17
N SER A 888 -13.78 13.37 -7.41
CA SER A 888 -13.57 12.44 -8.51
C SER A 888 -12.44 13.02 -9.36
N SER A 889 -11.27 12.39 -9.32
CA SER A 889 -10.25 12.51 -10.37
C SER A 889 -10.55 11.49 -11.46
N ALA A 890 -9.57 11.21 -12.33
CA ALA A 890 -9.62 10.05 -13.24
C ALA A 890 -9.47 8.74 -12.44
N ASP A 891 -8.42 8.65 -11.61
CA ASP A 891 -8.00 7.43 -10.91
C ASP A 891 -8.81 7.12 -9.65
N SER A 892 -9.25 8.14 -8.90
CA SER A 892 -9.86 7.95 -7.59
C SER A 892 -11.16 8.73 -7.38
N ARG A 893 -12.09 8.10 -6.65
CA ARG A 893 -13.39 8.67 -6.28
C ARG A 893 -13.61 8.54 -4.79
N SER A 894 -13.54 9.66 -4.06
CA SER A 894 -13.99 9.64 -2.67
C SER A 894 -15.51 9.82 -2.61
N SER A 895 -16.18 8.96 -1.85
CA SER A 895 -17.62 9.05 -1.60
C SER A 895 -17.92 8.70 -0.13
N TYR A 896 -19.00 9.24 0.43
CA TYR A 896 -19.46 8.90 1.78
C TYR A 896 -20.96 8.61 1.80
N GLY A 897 -21.37 7.66 2.64
CA GLY A 897 -22.79 7.35 2.87
C GLY A 897 -23.36 8.14 4.05
N ILE A 898 -24.56 8.69 3.89
CA ILE A 898 -25.25 9.46 4.94
C ILE A 898 -26.76 9.21 4.95
N CYS A 899 -27.34 9.19 6.15
CA CYS A 899 -28.78 9.22 6.35
C CYS A 899 -29.33 10.63 6.08
N VAL A 900 -29.94 10.85 4.92
CA VAL A 900 -30.61 12.10 4.56
C VAL A 900 -32.01 12.20 5.19
N LEU A 901 -32.50 13.43 5.32
CA LEU A 901 -33.92 13.67 5.60
C LEU A 901 -34.72 13.48 4.31
N GLY A 902 -35.92 12.89 4.43
CA GLY A 902 -36.86 12.78 3.31
C GLY A 902 -37.10 14.13 2.63
N ARG A 903 -37.22 14.10 1.30
CA ARG A 903 -37.08 15.26 0.40
C ARG A 903 -38.20 16.31 0.51
N SER A 904 -39.18 16.13 1.41
CA SER A 904 -40.23 17.11 1.68
C SER A 904 -39.96 17.95 2.95
N GLY A 905 -40.75 18.99 3.18
CA GLY A 905 -40.70 19.75 4.43
C GLY A 905 -41.24 19.00 5.67
N VAL A 906 -41.86 17.83 5.49
CA VAL A 906 -42.50 17.06 6.58
C VAL A 906 -41.47 16.44 7.51
N SER A 907 -40.38 15.87 6.99
CA SER A 907 -39.25 15.32 7.76
C SER A 907 -38.71 16.37 8.75
N THR A 908 -38.42 17.56 8.24
CA THR A 908 -37.92 18.72 9.01
C THR A 908 -38.94 19.24 10.01
N ALA A 909 -40.24 19.23 9.67
CA ALA A 909 -41.30 19.58 10.62
C ALA A 909 -41.42 18.54 11.76
N MET A 910 -41.35 17.23 11.45
CA MET A 910 -41.51 16.16 12.44
C MET A 910 -40.33 16.09 13.41
N ILE A 911 -39.09 16.19 12.95
CA ILE A 911 -37.92 16.26 13.85
C ILE A 911 -37.98 17.52 14.73
N SER A 912 -38.43 18.65 14.20
CA SER A 912 -38.65 19.88 14.98
C SER A 912 -39.74 19.70 16.05
N CYS A 913 -40.86 19.05 15.74
CA CYS A 913 -41.90 18.70 16.71
C CYS A 913 -41.39 17.76 17.82
N LEU A 914 -40.56 16.77 17.47
CA LEU A 914 -39.94 15.87 18.44
C LEU A 914 -38.95 16.59 19.38
N LEU A 915 -38.12 17.50 18.84
CA LEU A 915 -37.22 18.35 19.62
C LEU A 915 -37.99 19.27 20.58
N VAL A 916 -39.09 19.89 20.13
CA VAL A 916 -39.97 20.70 20.98
C VAL A 916 -40.60 19.86 22.11
N VAL A 917 -41.09 18.66 21.82
CA VAL A 917 -41.60 17.74 22.85
C VAL A 917 -40.50 17.40 23.86
N GLY A 918 -39.30 17.02 23.40
CA GLY A 918 -38.16 16.72 24.26
C GLY A 918 -37.77 17.89 25.17
N PHE A 919 -37.67 19.09 24.62
CA PHE A 919 -37.43 20.34 25.36
C PHE A 919 -38.50 20.59 26.42
N CYS A 920 -39.79 20.41 26.08
CA CYS A 920 -40.87 20.51 27.06
C CYS A 920 -40.73 19.51 28.21
N VAL A 921 -40.33 18.25 27.95
CA VAL A 921 -40.06 17.28 29.03
C VAL A 921 -38.92 17.76 29.94
N ILE A 922 -37.82 18.25 29.36
CA ILE A 922 -36.66 18.78 30.11
C ILE A 922 -37.06 19.96 31.00
N VAL A 923 -37.80 20.93 30.45
CA VAL A 923 -38.27 22.13 31.19
C VAL A 923 -39.22 21.74 32.32
N LEU A 924 -40.19 20.86 32.06
CA LEU A 924 -41.12 20.38 33.08
C LEU A 924 -40.41 19.61 34.21
N ALA A 925 -39.42 18.77 33.86
CA ALA A 925 -38.64 18.01 34.84
C ALA A 925 -37.77 18.94 35.70
N ASN A 926 -37.09 19.92 35.09
CA ASN A 926 -36.30 20.94 35.80
C ASN A 926 -37.17 21.80 36.74
N TYR A 927 -38.35 22.23 36.29
CA TYR A 927 -39.29 22.99 37.13
C TYR A 927 -39.71 22.20 38.38
N GLN A 928 -40.04 20.91 38.24
CA GLN A 928 -40.37 20.05 39.38
C GLN A 928 -39.17 19.81 40.31
N ALA A 929 -37.95 19.65 39.77
CA ALA A 929 -36.72 19.49 40.55
C ALA A 929 -36.38 20.76 41.34
N TYR A 930 -36.49 21.94 40.71
CA TYR A 930 -36.34 23.24 41.38
C TYR A 930 -37.35 23.39 42.53
N LYS A 931 -38.60 22.98 42.34
CA LYS A 931 -39.62 22.98 43.40
C LYS A 931 -39.27 22.02 44.55
N ALA A 932 -38.65 20.88 44.24
CA ALA A 932 -38.24 19.87 45.22
C ALA A 932 -37.00 20.25 46.05
N ARG A 933 -36.22 21.28 45.65
CA ARG A 933 -34.89 21.61 46.21
C ARG A 933 -34.84 21.98 47.71
N ARG A 934 -35.99 22.18 48.36
CA ARG A 934 -36.11 22.53 49.80
C ARG A 934 -36.63 21.38 50.69
N ILE A 935 -36.74 20.16 50.14
CA ILE A 935 -37.16 18.96 50.88
C ILE A 935 -35.98 18.39 51.69
N SER A 936 -36.24 17.82 52.87
CA SER A 936 -35.23 17.40 53.84
C SER A 936 -34.41 16.16 53.42
N VAL A 937 -33.21 16.04 53.99
CA VAL A 937 -32.12 15.16 53.53
C VAL A 937 -32.38 13.65 53.71
N GLU A 938 -33.46 13.25 54.41
CA GLU A 938 -33.90 11.84 54.46
C GLU A 938 -34.25 11.25 53.07
N PHE A 939 -34.48 12.11 52.07
CA PHE A 939 -34.67 11.73 50.67
C PHE A 939 -33.58 12.38 49.79
N SER A 940 -32.32 11.99 49.99
CA SER A 940 -31.12 12.50 49.32
C SER A 940 -31.09 12.38 47.78
N GLU A 941 -32.13 11.82 47.15
CA GLU A 941 -32.23 11.62 45.69
C GLU A 941 -32.29 12.91 44.88
N SER A 942 -32.88 13.99 45.43
CA SER A 942 -33.16 15.23 44.69
C SER A 942 -31.89 15.92 44.17
N LYS A 943 -30.78 15.86 44.93
CA LYS A 943 -29.47 16.41 44.52
C LYS A 943 -28.94 15.71 43.27
N TYR A 944 -28.98 14.38 43.23
CA TYR A 944 -28.47 13.59 42.10
C TYR A 944 -29.32 13.78 40.84
N VAL A 945 -30.64 13.85 40.99
CA VAL A 945 -31.55 14.13 39.86
C VAL A 945 -31.31 15.55 39.29
N ALA A 946 -31.04 16.55 40.14
CA ALA A 946 -30.64 17.88 39.68
C ALA A 946 -29.27 17.86 38.99
N MET A 947 -28.31 17.06 39.47
CA MET A 947 -27.01 16.88 38.80
C MET A 947 -27.14 16.24 37.41
N CYS A 948 -28.01 15.22 37.23
CA CYS A 948 -28.35 14.70 35.90
C CYS A 948 -28.84 15.82 34.99
N MET A 949 -29.77 16.66 35.46
CA MET A 949 -30.35 17.75 34.67
C MET A 949 -29.34 18.83 34.24
N VAL A 950 -28.31 19.09 35.04
CA VAL A 950 -27.21 19.99 34.66
C VAL A 950 -26.34 19.38 33.56
N VAL A 951 -25.98 18.10 33.68
CA VAL A 951 -25.22 17.38 32.62
C VAL A 951 -26.03 17.35 31.32
N MET A 952 -27.34 17.12 31.39
CA MET A 952 -28.23 17.14 30.24
C MET A 952 -28.29 18.52 29.57
N LEU A 953 -28.34 19.61 30.35
CA LEU A 953 -28.30 20.97 29.81
C LEU A 953 -26.95 21.26 29.12
N GLN A 954 -25.83 20.82 29.71
CA GLN A 954 -24.50 20.94 29.09
C GLN A 954 -24.42 20.16 27.77
N VAL A 955 -24.91 18.92 27.73
CA VAL A 955 -24.93 18.11 26.50
C VAL A 955 -25.82 18.72 25.41
N LEU A 956 -26.91 19.39 25.76
CA LEU A 956 -27.74 20.12 24.79
C LEU A 956 -27.02 21.36 24.24
N LEU A 957 -26.37 22.15 25.11
CA LEU A 957 -25.70 23.40 24.72
C LEU A 957 -24.41 23.17 23.91
N ILE A 958 -23.70 22.05 24.14
CA ILE A 958 -22.43 21.74 23.46
C ILE A 958 -22.66 20.72 22.33
N GLY A 959 -23.46 19.68 22.57
CA GLY A 959 -23.64 18.57 21.63
C GLY A 959 -24.40 18.98 20.36
N ILE A 960 -25.41 19.85 20.45
CA ILE A 960 -26.16 20.28 19.26
C ILE A 960 -25.28 21.09 18.29
N PRO A 961 -24.52 22.12 18.72
CA PRO A 961 -23.57 22.80 17.84
C PRO A 961 -22.49 21.87 17.27
N LEU A 962 -21.92 20.97 18.08
CA LEU A 962 -20.93 20.00 17.57
C LEU A 962 -21.52 19.08 16.50
N SER A 963 -22.71 18.53 16.70
CA SER A 963 -23.41 17.68 15.72
C SER A 963 -23.78 18.39 14.41
N VAL A 964 -23.82 19.73 14.40
CA VAL A 964 -23.94 20.52 13.16
C VAL A 964 -22.57 20.76 12.53
N LEU A 965 -21.54 21.09 13.33
CA LEU A 965 -20.18 21.31 12.86
C LEU A 965 -19.59 20.09 12.13
N VAL A 966 -19.82 18.88 12.64
CA VAL A 966 -19.36 17.63 12.01
C VAL A 966 -20.38 17.02 11.05
N SER A 967 -21.37 17.78 10.56
CA SER A 967 -22.53 17.18 9.89
C SER A 967 -22.23 16.54 8.53
N GLU A 968 -21.15 16.96 7.86
CA GLU A 968 -20.75 16.53 6.51
C GLU A 968 -19.77 15.34 6.47
N ASP A 969 -19.13 15.00 7.59
CA ASP A 969 -18.17 13.87 7.68
C ASP A 969 -18.77 12.72 8.52
N PRO A 970 -18.94 11.50 7.98
CA PRO A 970 -19.57 10.39 8.69
C PRO A 970 -18.81 9.95 9.96
N VAL A 971 -17.48 10.04 10.00
CA VAL A 971 -16.68 9.42 11.08
C VAL A 971 -16.73 10.25 12.38
N PRO A 972 -16.43 11.56 12.40
CA PRO A 972 -16.64 12.42 13.55
C PRO A 972 -18.13 12.57 13.90
N ARG A 973 -19.04 12.52 12.92
CA ARG A 973 -20.50 12.50 13.16
C ARG A 973 -20.92 11.28 13.99
N TYR A 974 -20.50 10.08 13.61
CA TYR A 974 -20.77 8.86 14.38
C TYR A 974 -20.14 8.93 15.78
N PHE A 975 -18.89 9.41 15.88
CA PHE A 975 -18.19 9.57 17.15
C PHE A 975 -18.91 10.54 18.11
N VAL A 976 -19.24 11.75 17.64
CA VAL A 976 -19.92 12.79 18.44
C VAL A 976 -21.30 12.32 18.90
N MET A 977 -22.11 11.72 18.01
CA MET A 977 -23.42 11.17 18.38
C MET A 977 -23.31 10.06 19.42
N THR A 978 -22.34 9.14 19.24
CA THR A 978 -22.07 8.04 20.17
C THR A 978 -21.66 8.57 21.55
N ALA A 979 -20.75 9.55 21.61
CA ALA A 979 -20.31 10.17 22.85
C ALA A 979 -21.47 10.87 23.59
N ILE A 980 -22.31 11.62 22.86
CA ILE A 980 -23.52 12.27 23.41
C ILE A 980 -24.46 11.23 24.04
N ILE A 981 -24.78 10.14 23.33
CA ILE A 981 -25.66 9.08 23.84
C ILE A 981 -25.05 8.39 25.07
N PHE A 982 -23.76 8.06 25.01
CA PHE A 982 -23.03 7.44 26.12
C PHE A 982 -23.06 8.30 27.38
N ILE A 983 -22.70 9.59 27.29
CA ILE A 983 -22.70 10.52 28.43
C ILE A 983 -24.10 10.68 29.04
N LEU A 984 -25.15 10.77 28.21
CA LEU A 984 -26.54 10.87 28.69
C LEU A 984 -27.00 9.60 29.43
N THR A 985 -26.66 8.41 28.92
CA THR A 985 -27.02 7.15 29.61
C THR A 985 -26.18 6.91 30.87
N MET A 986 -24.86 7.16 30.85
CA MET A 986 -23.99 7.00 32.02
C MET A 986 -24.34 7.96 33.14
N SER A 987 -24.62 9.23 32.85
CA SER A 987 -25.01 10.20 33.87
C SER A 987 -26.36 9.86 34.52
N LEU A 988 -27.30 9.27 33.79
CA LEU A 988 -28.55 8.71 34.34
C LEU A 988 -28.28 7.48 35.23
N LEU A 989 -27.55 6.47 34.72
CA LEU A 989 -27.34 5.22 35.42
C LEU A 989 -26.48 5.39 36.69
N LEU A 990 -25.35 6.11 36.60
CA LEU A 990 -24.42 6.23 37.71
C LEU A 990 -24.97 7.12 38.83
N LEU A 991 -25.43 8.34 38.52
CA LEU A 991 -25.89 9.29 39.54
C LEU A 991 -27.17 8.82 40.24
N ILE A 992 -28.06 8.11 39.55
CA ILE A 992 -29.33 7.66 40.14
C ILE A 992 -29.14 6.37 40.95
N PHE A 993 -28.35 5.40 40.49
CA PHE A 993 -28.33 4.06 41.07
C PHE A 993 -27.16 3.80 42.03
N VAL A 994 -25.97 4.32 41.76
CA VAL A 994 -24.78 4.09 42.63
C VAL A 994 -25.02 4.54 44.08
N PRO A 995 -25.58 5.74 44.37
CA PRO A 995 -25.85 6.14 45.76
C PRO A 995 -26.78 5.18 46.50
N LYS A 996 -27.77 4.58 45.80
CA LYS A 996 -28.69 3.59 46.38
C LYS A 996 -27.98 2.29 46.72
N MET A 997 -27.03 1.85 45.90
CA MET A 997 -26.22 0.67 46.19
C MET A 997 -25.39 0.87 47.46
N HIS A 998 -24.80 2.04 47.65
CA HIS A 998 -24.10 2.39 48.89
C HIS A 998 -25.04 2.36 50.10
N PHE A 999 -26.18 3.08 50.07
CA PHE A 999 -27.14 3.05 51.19
C PHE A 999 -27.65 1.65 51.54
N VAL A 1000 -27.94 0.79 50.55
CA VAL A 1000 -28.35 -0.61 50.78
C VAL A 1000 -27.20 -1.46 51.33
N ASN A 1001 -25.94 -1.14 51.04
CA ASN A 1001 -24.78 -1.83 51.60
C ASN A 1001 -24.49 -1.39 53.04
N ASP A 1002 -24.67 -0.11 53.35
CA ASP A 1002 -24.46 0.43 54.70
C ASP A 1002 -25.61 0.05 55.65
N GLU A 1003 -26.84 -0.14 55.15
CA GLU A 1003 -27.91 -0.87 55.90
C GLU A 1003 -27.43 -2.26 56.34
N LYS A 1004 -26.68 -3.01 55.50
CA LYS A 1004 -26.13 -4.33 55.87
C LYS A 1004 -25.04 -4.19 56.93
N LYS A 1005 -24.11 -3.23 56.79
CA LYS A 1005 -23.02 -3.01 57.76
C LYS A 1005 -23.56 -2.59 59.14
N GLY A 1006 -24.47 -1.63 59.20
CA GLY A 1006 -25.10 -1.17 60.44
C GLY A 1006 -25.82 -2.30 61.18
N ARG A 1007 -26.62 -3.09 60.44
CA ARG A 1007 -27.34 -4.24 61.00
C ARG A 1007 -26.44 -5.39 61.46
N ARG A 1008 -25.20 -5.48 60.93
CA ARG A 1008 -24.18 -6.42 61.39
C ARG A 1008 -23.50 -5.96 62.69
N LYS A 1009 -23.37 -4.63 62.91
CA LYS A 1009 -22.90 -4.07 64.20
C LYS A 1009 -23.94 -4.21 65.32
N THR A 1010 -25.22 -3.96 65.07
CA THR A 1010 -26.27 -4.00 66.12
C THR A 1010 -26.48 -5.38 66.74
N ASN A 1011 -26.12 -6.47 66.04
CA ASN A 1011 -26.17 -7.83 66.59
C ASN A 1011 -24.96 -8.16 67.49
N SER A 1012 -24.00 -7.25 67.67
CA SER A 1012 -22.75 -7.48 68.42
C SER A 1012 -22.78 -6.97 69.86
N THR A 1013 -23.86 -6.33 70.31
CA THR A 1013 -23.94 -5.67 71.62
C THR A 1013 -25.26 -5.97 72.34
N ASN A 1014 -25.30 -7.08 73.08
CA ASN A 1014 -26.29 -7.27 74.14
C ASN A 1014 -25.82 -6.51 75.39
N VAL A 1015 -26.69 -5.70 76.01
CA VAL A 1015 -26.82 -5.54 77.48
C VAL A 1015 -28.07 -4.70 77.80
N SER A 1016 -28.74 -5.12 78.89
CA SER A 1016 -29.76 -4.46 79.72
C SER A 1016 -30.27 -3.06 79.34
N GLY A 1017 -31.59 -2.93 79.15
CA GLY A 1017 -32.28 -1.65 78.89
C GLY A 1017 -32.98 -1.04 80.11
N LEU A 1018 -33.76 0.01 79.87
CA LEU A 1018 -34.76 0.56 80.80
C LEU A 1018 -35.96 1.15 80.02
N ARG A 1019 -37.16 1.17 80.63
CA ARG A 1019 -38.35 1.87 80.14
C ARG A 1019 -38.68 3.03 81.08
N ILE A 1020 -38.80 4.25 80.55
CA ILE A 1020 -39.44 5.41 81.24
C ILE A 1020 -40.40 6.10 80.26
N VAL A 1021 -41.36 6.85 80.79
CA VAL A 1021 -42.60 7.27 80.13
C VAL A 1021 -42.66 8.81 79.92
N LYS A 1022 -43.40 9.23 78.89
CA LYS A 1022 -44.09 10.53 78.67
C LYS A 1022 -44.42 11.34 79.96
N ASN A 1023 -44.48 12.69 80.00
CA ASN A 1023 -44.35 13.75 78.97
C ASN A 1023 -43.94 15.13 79.61
N PRO A 1024 -44.54 16.31 79.31
CA PRO A 1024 -43.87 17.48 78.68
C PRO A 1024 -43.42 18.63 79.62
N HIS A 1025 -42.79 19.65 79.00
CA HIS A 1025 -42.28 20.94 79.56
C HIS A 1025 -41.07 20.79 80.50
N HIS A 1026 -39.87 21.22 80.11
CA HIS A 1026 -39.55 22.65 80.02
C HIS A 1026 -38.54 23.02 78.89
N GLN A 1027 -37.89 24.19 79.02
CA GLN A 1027 -36.94 24.83 78.10
C GLN A 1027 -35.59 24.05 78.02
N SER A 1028 -34.63 24.34 77.14
CA SER A 1028 -34.40 25.55 76.33
C SER A 1028 -33.77 25.26 74.95
N GLY A 1029 -33.96 26.18 74.01
CA GLY A 1029 -33.03 26.33 72.88
C GLY A 1029 -31.94 27.35 73.26
N LEU A 1030 -30.69 27.09 72.88
CA LEU A 1030 -29.58 28.04 73.09
C LEU A 1030 -29.88 29.35 72.35
N SER A 1031 -29.74 30.48 73.07
CA SER A 1031 -29.91 31.81 72.47
C SER A 1031 -28.76 32.14 71.53
N LYS A 1032 -28.98 33.03 70.55
CA LYS A 1032 -27.92 33.47 69.62
C LYS A 1032 -26.67 33.99 70.35
N LYS A 1033 -26.84 34.65 71.50
CA LYS A 1033 -25.71 35.10 72.31
C LYS A 1033 -24.82 33.93 72.76
N GLN A 1034 -25.43 32.86 73.29
CA GLN A 1034 -24.69 31.66 73.72
C GLN A 1034 -24.04 30.89 72.56
N VAL A 1035 -24.48 31.08 71.31
CA VAL A 1035 -23.82 30.51 70.12
C VAL A 1035 -22.59 31.35 69.74
N ASN A 1036 -22.73 32.68 69.69
CA ASN A 1036 -21.60 33.60 69.46
C ASN A 1036 -20.54 33.53 70.57
N ASP A 1037 -20.96 33.42 71.83
CA ASP A 1037 -20.05 33.25 72.98
C ASP A 1037 -19.26 31.92 72.84
N LEU A 1038 -19.86 30.87 72.26
CA LEU A 1038 -19.20 29.59 71.99
C LEU A 1038 -18.24 29.65 70.78
N GLU A 1039 -18.61 30.34 69.69
CA GLU A 1039 -17.72 30.59 68.54
C GLU A 1039 -16.47 31.39 68.94
N ASN A 1040 -16.61 32.36 69.85
CA ASN A 1040 -15.46 33.11 70.36
C ASN A 1040 -14.52 32.24 71.21
N VAL A 1041 -15.05 31.37 72.08
CA VAL A 1041 -14.24 30.41 72.86
C VAL A 1041 -13.52 29.41 71.94
N PHE A 1042 -14.14 28.98 70.84
CA PHE A 1042 -13.46 28.13 69.85
C PHE A 1042 -12.32 28.86 69.11
N LYS A 1043 -12.39 30.19 68.94
CA LYS A 1043 -11.30 30.99 68.37
C LYS A 1043 -10.15 31.24 69.35
N GLU A 1044 -10.43 31.50 70.62
CA GLU A 1044 -9.36 31.64 71.64
C GLU A 1044 -8.61 30.32 71.87
N ALA A 1045 -9.28 29.17 71.70
CA ALA A 1045 -8.65 27.86 71.73
C ALA A 1045 -7.72 27.57 70.54
N GLU A 1046 -7.82 28.34 69.44
CA GLU A 1046 -7.03 28.15 68.22
C GLU A 1046 -5.62 28.77 68.33
N THR A 1047 -5.37 29.62 69.34
CA THR A 1047 -4.09 30.32 69.57
C THR A 1047 -3.17 29.70 70.63
N TYR A 1048 -3.58 28.65 71.35
CA TYR A 1048 -2.78 28.01 72.40
C TYR A 1048 -2.06 26.74 71.91
N ILE A 1049 -0.74 26.83 71.72
CA ILE A 1049 0.14 25.70 71.40
C ILE A 1049 0.67 25.07 72.69
N GLY A 1050 0.36 23.78 72.92
CA GLY A 1050 1.30 22.88 73.61
C GLY A 1050 0.86 22.22 74.93
N ASP A 1051 -0.08 22.78 75.70
CA ASP A 1051 -0.52 22.17 76.98
C ASP A 1051 -2.00 21.75 76.96
N THR A 1052 -2.27 20.50 77.34
CA THR A 1052 -3.63 19.93 77.39
C THR A 1052 -4.37 20.21 78.70
N THR A 1053 -3.67 20.71 79.72
CA THR A 1053 -4.17 20.84 81.09
C THR A 1053 -5.05 22.09 81.27
N GLU A 1054 -4.71 23.19 80.61
CA GLU A 1054 -5.57 24.39 80.60
C GLU A 1054 -6.85 24.17 79.78
N LEU A 1055 -6.79 23.37 78.71
CA LEU A 1055 -7.97 23.05 77.89
C LEU A 1055 -9.01 22.22 78.66
N GLU A 1056 -8.59 21.23 79.47
CA GLU A 1056 -9.49 20.54 80.42
C GLU A 1056 -10.14 21.54 81.41
N THR A 1057 -9.38 22.55 81.86
CA THR A 1057 -9.84 23.54 82.82
C THR A 1057 -10.89 24.51 82.23
N LEU A 1058 -10.70 24.96 80.99
CA LEU A 1058 -11.66 25.80 80.27
C LEU A 1058 -12.95 25.04 79.91
N LEU A 1059 -12.85 23.81 79.41
CA LEU A 1059 -14.02 22.98 79.11
C LEU A 1059 -14.83 22.63 80.37
N THR A 1060 -14.15 22.42 81.51
CA THR A 1060 -14.80 22.23 82.81
C THR A 1060 -15.52 23.49 83.29
N LYS A 1061 -14.94 24.69 83.11
CA LYS A 1061 -15.63 25.98 83.36
C LYS A 1061 -16.87 26.16 82.47
N ALA A 1062 -16.84 25.65 81.23
CA ALA A 1062 -17.99 25.64 80.32
C ALA A 1062 -19.02 24.53 80.64
N GLY A 1063 -18.78 23.68 81.64
CA GLY A 1063 -19.70 22.62 82.08
C GLY A 1063 -19.70 21.36 81.21
N ILE A 1064 -18.69 21.16 80.36
CA ILE A 1064 -18.61 20.04 79.41
C ILE A 1064 -17.56 19.02 79.92
N ASN A 1065 -18.01 17.84 80.32
CA ASN A 1065 -17.16 16.77 80.84
C ASN A 1065 -16.97 15.66 79.79
N ILE A 1066 -15.72 15.39 79.40
CA ILE A 1066 -15.34 14.48 78.30
C ILE A 1066 -14.39 13.41 78.84
N GLN A 1067 -14.61 12.13 78.48
CA GLN A 1067 -13.70 11.05 78.88
C GLN A 1067 -12.34 11.17 78.17
N LYS A 1068 -11.24 11.02 78.92
CA LYS A 1068 -9.85 11.20 78.44
C LYS A 1068 -9.48 10.37 77.19
N THR A 1069 -10.12 9.22 76.99
CA THR A 1069 -9.97 8.35 75.81
C THR A 1069 -10.52 8.95 74.50
N THR A 1070 -11.30 10.03 74.56
CA THR A 1070 -11.80 10.76 73.38
C THR A 1070 -10.83 11.86 72.96
N LEU A 1071 -10.24 12.59 73.92
CA LEU A 1071 -9.25 13.65 73.66
C LEU A 1071 -7.97 13.12 72.99
N SER A 1072 -7.42 12.01 73.47
CA SER A 1072 -6.21 11.39 72.89
C SER A 1072 -6.42 10.85 71.46
N ARG A 1073 -7.66 10.53 71.08
CA ARG A 1073 -8.00 10.15 69.70
C ARG A 1073 -8.15 11.37 68.78
N PHE A 1074 -8.51 12.53 69.33
CA PHE A 1074 -8.62 13.76 68.56
C PHE A 1074 -7.25 14.31 68.17
N SER A 1075 -6.27 14.33 69.09
CA SER A 1075 -4.90 14.78 68.77
C SER A 1075 -4.22 13.86 67.76
N ALA A 1076 -4.39 12.54 67.86
CA ALA A 1076 -3.87 11.58 66.89
C ALA A 1076 -4.44 11.79 65.47
N ALA A 1077 -5.76 12.03 65.36
CA ALA A 1077 -6.40 12.31 64.07
C ALA A 1077 -5.96 13.67 63.48
N TRP A 1078 -5.75 14.67 64.34
CA TRP A 1078 -5.28 16.00 63.92
C TRP A 1078 -3.82 15.99 63.45
N MET A 1079 -2.91 15.31 64.16
CA MET A 1079 -1.52 15.13 63.71
C MET A 1079 -1.45 14.37 62.37
N SER A 1080 -2.25 13.32 62.20
CA SER A 1080 -2.37 12.62 60.90
C SER A 1080 -2.86 13.51 59.75
N SER A 1081 -3.61 14.58 60.06
CA SER A 1081 -4.07 15.56 59.07
C SER A 1081 -3.05 16.65 58.74
N GLN A 1082 -2.04 16.88 59.59
CA GLN A 1082 -0.99 17.87 59.35
C GLN A 1082 0.15 17.29 58.51
N VAL A 1083 0.59 16.06 58.80
CA VAL A 1083 1.65 15.37 58.03
C VAL A 1083 1.28 15.26 56.55
N ASN A 1084 0.03 14.89 56.25
CA ASN A 1084 -0.49 14.82 54.87
C ASN A 1084 -0.69 16.18 54.17
N ARG A 1085 -0.51 17.32 54.87
CA ARG A 1085 -0.50 18.65 54.24
C ARG A 1085 0.92 19.15 53.93
N GLN A 1086 1.91 18.80 54.75
CA GLN A 1086 3.31 19.14 54.48
C GLN A 1086 3.89 18.32 53.30
N GLY A 1087 3.46 17.06 53.13
CA GLY A 1087 3.89 16.22 52.02
C GLY A 1087 3.42 16.64 50.61
N THR A 1088 2.64 17.72 50.48
CA THR A 1088 2.13 18.23 49.18
C THR A 1088 2.42 19.73 48.95
N GLN A 1089 3.36 20.31 49.70
CA GLN A 1089 3.90 21.66 49.43
C GLN A 1089 5.44 21.71 49.42
N LEU A 1090 6.08 20.60 49.00
CA LEU A 1090 7.53 20.53 48.76
C LEU A 1090 7.79 20.07 47.31
N ASN A 1091 7.56 20.99 46.37
CA ASN A 1091 8.19 21.09 45.03
C ASN A 1091 7.58 22.28 44.25
N ALA A 1092 7.75 23.51 44.75
CA ALA A 1092 7.26 24.74 44.09
C ALA A 1092 7.98 26.03 44.57
N GLY A 1093 9.32 26.10 44.42
CA GLY A 1093 10.13 27.28 44.77
C GLY A 1093 10.28 27.55 46.28
N SER A 1094 11.34 28.20 46.76
CA SER A 1094 12.47 28.83 46.07
C SER A 1094 13.63 29.07 47.06
N GLU A 1095 14.88 28.90 46.64
CA GLU A 1095 16.04 29.51 47.31
C GLU A 1095 16.90 30.25 46.28
N GLY A 1096 17.48 31.38 46.69
CA GLY A 1096 18.40 32.16 45.88
C GLY A 1096 18.94 33.37 46.63
N ALA A 1097 20.23 33.37 46.96
CA ALA A 1097 21.00 34.55 47.36
C ALA A 1097 22.52 34.25 47.40
N GLY A 1098 23.31 34.94 46.56
CA GLY A 1098 24.77 35.03 46.67
C GLY A 1098 25.59 34.01 45.85
N SER A 1099 26.72 34.38 45.23
CA SER A 1099 27.29 35.74 45.09
C SER A 1099 28.36 35.88 43.97
N GLN A 1100 28.08 36.76 43.00
CA GLN A 1100 28.99 37.67 42.28
C GLN A 1100 30.25 37.17 41.51
N CYS A 1101 30.24 37.45 40.19
CA CYS A 1101 31.29 38.15 39.40
C CYS A 1101 32.68 37.48 39.19
N ASN A 1102 33.25 37.36 37.98
CA ASN A 1102 33.22 38.24 36.79
C ASN A 1102 33.26 37.48 35.43
N GLU A 1103 32.86 38.21 34.37
CA GLU A 1103 33.12 38.03 32.91
C GLU A 1103 34.55 38.49 32.50
N PRO A 1104 35.03 38.42 31.23
CA PRO A 1104 34.37 38.18 29.91
C PRO A 1104 35.02 36.99 29.13
N GLU A 1105 34.90 36.76 27.79
CA GLU A 1105 34.51 37.57 26.60
C GLU A 1105 34.11 36.67 25.38
N GLU A 1106 33.70 37.28 24.24
CA GLU A 1106 33.38 36.70 22.89
C GLU A 1106 32.04 35.87 22.80
N GLU A 1107 31.05 36.03 21.88
CA GLU A 1107 30.89 36.52 20.47
C GLU A 1107 31.39 35.53 19.38
N GLU A 1108 30.80 35.31 18.18
CA GLU A 1108 29.50 35.62 17.50
C GLU A 1108 29.26 34.50 16.40
N GLU A 1109 28.30 34.41 15.45
CA GLU A 1109 27.31 35.34 14.83
C GLU A 1109 25.98 34.66 14.35
N GLU A 1110 25.99 33.59 13.51
CA GLU A 1110 24.82 32.96 12.79
C GLU A 1110 24.70 31.43 13.07
N GLU A 1111 23.65 30.63 12.73
CA GLU A 1111 22.53 30.71 11.75
C GLU A 1111 21.20 30.13 12.32
#